data_AF-A0A5C8KV72-F1
#
_entry.id   AF-A0A5C8KV72-F1
#
_cell.length_a   1.000
_cell.length_b   1.000
_cell.length_c   1.000
_cell.angle_alpha   90.00
_cell.angle_beta   90.00
_cell.angle_gamma   90.00
#
_symmetry.space_group_name_H-M   'P 1'
#
loop_
_entity.id
_entity.type
_entity.pdbx_description
1 polymer ?
#
loop_
_entity_poly.entity_id
_entity_poly.type
_entity_poly.pdbx_seq_one_letter_code
_entity_poly.pdbx_strand_id
1 'polypeptide(L)'
;MTDRKDDGTPRDGEGNDPSDLPVPHEGGRAVVAHPRSARALALELNQAERPGNDDEIDLLEYWRILVKRRWMVMGVLAFVVVIGLIGTLLMTPIYRASTTMQIERDSARVVDVEGVVPVEAANDRDFYQTQYELLRSRSLAQRVVSQLDLTSDPRYHAAREPSPWRALVSSVRGGGEVEEPTFEQRERAAIGWLSQNLSVEPIRNSRLVRLHFDSPDAQLSERIVNAYSEAFIASNLDRRFDATSYARTFLEERLGELKLRLEDSEKELVAYAQAEQIINVDDRQSLASTNLGSLNAALSQAQDQRIRAEARWQQAQSAQGLGLAQYLDSPSIQKLRETRAELAARYQENLSVYQPGFPLMQQLQAQMDEVDRLIEAELGNIRASVRSEYDGALAQEQLLATRVDELKDDVLDLRSRSIQYNILQREVDTNRELYEGLLQRYKEIGVAGGVGTNNISIVDRAEVPMGRFKPSLSLNLALAFVVGGMLGVLIAFVLEFLDDSIKSPEEVEKQLGLAVLGVIPKLGKGVTPTEALLDMRSAFSEAYRSVRTALQFSTETGVPRSLLVTSPRPAEGKSTTALTLARNFAQLGKRVLLVDGDLRNPSLHKQLRLDNSIGLTNYLSGAVRPPEAFQETETPGLRVMCSGPLPPNPAELLSGPRMLSLVTVGSEKFDLVIIDGPPVMGLADAPILANIAGGTLLVIEAGSTRNAVAKAALKRLHVARARVLGALLSKFDARKAGHAYGYGYGDASYYAYGAEEPRVARLGRR
;
A
#
# COMPACT_ATOMS: atom_id res chain seq x y z
N MET A 1 4.66 26.51 -43.01
CA MET A 1 4.87 27.96 -42.83
C MET A 1 5.85 28.13 -41.66
N THR A 2 7.12 28.51 -41.86
CA THR A 2 7.60 29.88 -42.22
C THR A 2 7.09 30.89 -41.20
N ASP A 3 7.87 31.77 -40.58
CA ASP A 3 9.24 32.25 -40.79
C ASP A 3 9.42 33.42 -39.79
N ARG A 4 10.65 33.91 -39.74
CA ARG A 4 11.12 35.22 -39.28
C ARG A 4 11.58 35.35 -37.84
N LYS A 5 12.84 35.69 -37.53
CA LYS A 5 13.93 36.51 -38.15
C LYS A 5 14.06 37.88 -37.51
N ASP A 6 15.31 38.35 -37.65
CA ASP A 6 15.86 39.70 -37.52
C ASP A 6 16.50 39.97 -36.14
N ASP A 7 17.74 40.45 -36.01
CA ASP A 7 18.77 40.94 -36.94
C ASP A 7 20.08 40.99 -36.09
N GLY A 8 21.33 40.84 -36.55
CA GLY A 8 22.01 41.66 -37.56
C GLY A 8 23.13 42.52 -36.92
N THR A 9 24.32 41.92 -36.76
CA THR A 9 25.74 42.36 -37.02
C THR A 9 26.12 43.86 -37.18
N PRO A 10 27.40 44.23 -37.47
CA PRO A 10 28.74 43.90 -36.91
C PRO A 10 29.64 45.17 -36.71
N ARG A 11 30.92 45.00 -36.33
CA ARG A 11 32.10 45.86 -36.58
C ARG A 11 33.32 45.28 -35.83
N ASP A 12 34.59 45.36 -36.19
CA ASP A 12 35.40 45.42 -37.43
C ASP A 12 36.87 45.37 -36.95
N GLY A 13 37.80 44.86 -37.79
CA GLY A 13 39.25 45.16 -37.78
C GLY A 13 40.13 44.23 -36.93
N GLU A 14 40.91 43.31 -37.51
CA GLU A 14 42.21 43.48 -38.22
C GLU A 14 43.40 43.86 -37.33
N GLY A 15 44.52 43.13 -37.49
CA GLY A 15 45.84 43.61 -37.10
C GLY A 15 46.81 42.55 -36.58
N ASN A 16 47.53 41.90 -37.49
CA ASN A 16 48.70 41.06 -37.24
C ASN A 16 49.95 41.93 -37.42
N ASP A 17 50.88 42.03 -36.45
CA ASP A 17 52.34 42.00 -36.74
C ASP A 17 53.19 41.88 -35.44
N PRO A 18 54.39 41.25 -35.52
CA PRO A 18 55.25 40.90 -34.41
C PRO A 18 56.41 41.89 -34.25
N SER A 19 56.77 42.24 -33.01
CA SER A 19 58.11 42.69 -32.64
C SER A 19 58.13 43.03 -31.15
N ASP A 20 58.90 42.27 -30.38
CA ASP A 20 59.64 42.84 -29.24
C ASP A 20 60.71 41.84 -28.79
N LEU A 21 61.93 42.09 -29.28
CA LEU A 21 63.16 41.65 -28.66
C LEU A 21 63.56 42.67 -27.60
N PRO A 22 64.14 42.24 -26.47
CA PRO A 22 65.17 43.01 -25.81
C PRO A 22 66.55 42.34 -25.96
N VAL A 23 67.50 43.19 -26.34
CA VAL A 23 68.95 42.99 -26.49
C VAL A 23 69.66 42.62 -25.18
N PRO A 24 70.89 42.06 -25.25
CA PRO A 24 71.60 41.46 -24.11
C PRO A 24 72.47 42.49 -23.36
N HIS A 25 72.59 42.32 -22.04
CA HIS A 25 73.68 42.91 -21.25
C HIS A 25 74.72 41.84 -20.92
N GLU A 26 75.94 42.03 -21.44
CA GLU A 26 77.14 41.33 -21.00
C GLU A 26 77.58 41.81 -19.60
N GLY A 27 78.01 40.87 -18.77
CA GLY A 27 78.60 41.12 -17.46
C GLY A 27 78.97 39.81 -16.79
N GLY A 28 80.16 39.30 -17.10
CA GLY A 28 80.62 37.98 -16.70
C GLY A 28 80.79 37.78 -15.18
N ARG A 29 80.43 36.57 -14.74
CA ARG A 29 81.16 35.83 -13.70
C ARG A 29 80.88 34.34 -13.88
N ALA A 30 81.93 33.60 -14.24
CA ALA A 30 81.92 32.15 -14.33
C ALA A 30 81.55 31.55 -12.97
N VAL A 31 80.43 30.83 -12.93
CA VAL A 31 80.14 29.87 -11.87
C VAL A 31 80.17 28.49 -12.51
N VAL A 32 81.18 27.71 -12.12
CA VAL A 32 81.36 26.31 -12.48
C VAL A 32 80.13 25.53 -12.03
N ALA A 33 79.31 25.07 -12.97
CA ALA A 33 78.16 24.22 -12.69
C ALA A 33 78.63 22.78 -12.40
N HIS A 34 78.46 22.35 -11.15
CA HIS A 34 78.61 20.94 -10.78
C HIS A 34 77.45 20.10 -11.36
N PRO A 35 77.69 18.82 -11.76
CA PRO A 35 76.67 17.94 -12.31
C PRO A 35 75.83 17.34 -11.17
N ARG A 36 74.92 18.12 -10.60
CA ARG A 36 73.96 17.63 -9.59
C ARG A 36 72.51 18.12 -9.77
N SER A 37 72.23 19.00 -10.71
CA SER A 37 70.89 19.56 -10.94
C SER A 37 69.98 18.73 -11.85
N ALA A 38 70.51 17.81 -12.66
CA ALA A 38 69.69 16.98 -13.57
C ALA A 38 68.81 15.93 -12.84
N ARG A 39 69.14 15.59 -11.60
CA ARG A 39 68.43 14.55 -10.83
C ARG A 39 67.28 15.07 -9.97
N ALA A 40 67.26 16.36 -9.66
CA ALA A 40 66.13 17.00 -8.98
C ALA A 40 64.99 17.26 -9.97
N LEU A 41 65.32 17.66 -11.21
CA LEU A 41 64.34 17.92 -12.27
C LEU A 41 63.62 16.65 -12.76
N ALA A 42 64.31 15.50 -12.74
CA ALA A 42 63.71 14.21 -13.11
C ALA A 42 62.73 13.65 -12.05
N LEU A 43 62.81 14.14 -10.80
CA LEU A 43 61.85 13.78 -9.75
C LEU A 43 60.60 14.66 -9.77
N GLU A 44 60.71 15.91 -10.23
CA GLU A 44 59.58 16.83 -10.36
C GLU A 44 58.79 16.62 -11.65
N LEU A 45 59.43 16.22 -12.75
CA LEU A 45 58.73 15.98 -14.04
C LEU A 45 57.88 14.70 -14.07
N ASN A 46 58.02 13.79 -13.09
CA ASN A 46 57.19 12.58 -13.00
C ASN A 46 55.98 12.75 -12.06
N GLN A 47 55.77 13.96 -11.52
CA GLN A 47 54.57 14.34 -10.75
C GLN A 47 53.53 15.10 -11.57
N ALA A 48 53.80 15.41 -12.83
CA ALA A 48 52.83 16.04 -13.72
C ALA A 48 51.98 14.98 -14.45
N GLU A 49 50.71 14.92 -14.05
CA GLU A 49 49.55 14.43 -14.81
C GLU A 49 49.63 13.01 -15.39
N ARG A 50 49.15 12.03 -14.60
CA ARG A 50 48.39 10.92 -15.19
C ARG A 50 46.91 11.22 -14.99
N PRO A 51 46.08 11.20 -16.05
CA PRO A 51 44.65 11.43 -15.92
C PRO A 51 44.08 10.32 -15.03
N GLY A 52 43.34 10.74 -14.00
CA GLY A 52 42.50 9.86 -13.21
C GLY A 52 41.47 9.23 -14.13
N ASN A 53 41.66 7.96 -14.44
CA ASN A 53 40.54 7.11 -14.84
C ASN A 53 39.88 6.70 -13.52
N ASP A 54 39.08 7.62 -12.98
CA ASP A 54 38.24 7.38 -11.83
C ASP A 54 37.11 6.42 -12.24
N ASP A 55 36.95 5.38 -11.43
CA ASP A 55 35.72 4.62 -11.22
C ASP A 55 35.19 3.71 -12.35
N GLU A 56 36.04 2.91 -13.00
CA GLU A 56 35.55 1.60 -13.43
C GLU A 56 35.51 0.68 -12.20
N ILE A 57 34.29 0.46 -11.68
CA ILE A 57 34.04 -0.57 -10.68
C ILE A 57 34.48 -1.91 -11.27
N ASP A 58 35.65 -2.37 -10.85
CA ASP A 58 36.27 -3.58 -11.35
C ASP A 58 35.55 -4.79 -10.73
N LEU A 59 34.39 -5.16 -11.30
CA LEU A 59 33.53 -6.26 -10.81
C LEU A 59 34.30 -7.59 -10.67
N LEU A 60 35.37 -7.74 -11.45
CA LEU A 60 36.32 -8.86 -11.35
C LEU A 60 37.12 -8.83 -10.05
N GLU A 61 37.46 -7.67 -9.49
CA GLU A 61 38.09 -7.53 -8.18
C GLU A 61 37.15 -8.00 -7.06
N TYR A 62 35.89 -7.55 -7.09
CA TYR A 62 34.90 -7.98 -6.10
C TYR A 62 34.59 -9.47 -6.15
N TRP A 63 34.51 -10.05 -7.35
CA TRP A 63 34.36 -11.50 -7.51
C TRP A 63 35.54 -12.29 -6.94
N ARG A 64 36.77 -11.80 -7.13
CA ARG A 64 38.01 -12.43 -6.60
C ARG A 64 38.01 -12.48 -5.08
N ILE A 65 37.57 -11.41 -4.42
CA ILE A 65 37.50 -11.34 -2.95
C ILE A 65 36.56 -12.42 -2.41
N LEU A 66 35.43 -12.63 -3.07
CA LEU A 66 34.46 -13.67 -2.71
C LEU A 66 35.00 -15.08 -2.91
N VAL A 67 35.65 -15.36 -4.04
CA VAL A 67 36.22 -16.70 -4.31
C VAL A 67 37.33 -17.03 -3.31
N LYS A 68 38.22 -16.07 -3.00
CA LYS A 68 39.30 -16.23 -2.02
C LYS A 68 38.77 -16.59 -0.64
N ARG A 69 37.63 -16.01 -0.23
CA ARG A 69 37.03 -16.19 1.10
C ARG A 69 35.77 -17.06 1.11
N ARG A 70 35.52 -17.84 0.06
CA ARG A 70 34.31 -18.65 -0.11
C ARG A 70 33.97 -19.54 1.09
N TRP A 71 34.97 -20.14 1.73
CA TRP A 71 34.74 -21.00 2.90
C TRP A 71 34.27 -20.22 4.13
N MET A 72 34.71 -18.98 4.28
CA MET A 72 34.26 -18.10 5.35
C MET A 72 32.85 -17.58 5.08
N VAL A 73 32.57 -17.16 3.84
CA VAL A 73 31.21 -16.74 3.43
C VAL A 73 30.23 -17.89 3.67
N MET A 74 30.58 -19.10 3.24
CA MET A 74 29.78 -20.31 3.49
C MET A 74 29.65 -20.64 4.98
N GLY A 75 30.71 -20.44 5.78
CA GLY A 75 30.67 -20.65 7.23
C GLY A 75 29.73 -19.69 7.95
N VAL A 76 29.78 -18.39 7.62
CA VAL A 76 28.89 -17.35 8.19
C VAL A 76 27.44 -17.61 7.75
N LEU A 77 27.23 -17.93 6.48
CA LEU A 77 25.92 -18.29 5.95
C LEU A 77 25.34 -19.50 6.70
N ALA A 78 26.10 -20.58 6.81
CA ALA A 78 25.67 -21.78 7.53
C ALA A 78 25.32 -21.48 8.99
N PHE A 79 26.14 -20.67 9.66
CA PHE A 79 25.89 -20.26 11.04
C PHE A 79 24.59 -19.46 11.21
N VAL A 80 24.33 -18.47 10.35
CA VAL A 80 23.10 -17.66 10.39
C VAL A 80 21.87 -18.50 10.04
N VAL A 81 21.97 -19.39 9.06
CA VAL A 81 20.89 -20.31 8.70
C VAL A 81 20.56 -21.27 9.84
N VAL A 82 21.57 -21.81 10.54
CA VAL A 82 21.36 -22.66 11.72
C VAL A 82 20.69 -21.89 12.85
N ILE A 83 21.10 -20.66 13.12
CA ILE A 83 20.43 -19.78 14.11
C ILE A 83 18.99 -19.50 13.69
N GLY A 84 18.75 -19.17 12.42
CA GLY A 84 17.42 -18.92 11.88
C GLY A 84 16.51 -20.15 11.98
N LEU A 85 17.05 -21.34 11.75
CA LEU A 85 16.36 -22.62 11.92
C LEU A 85 16.00 -22.86 13.38
N ILE A 86 16.98 -22.74 14.30
CA ILE A 86 16.76 -22.92 15.75
C ILE A 86 15.72 -21.91 16.26
N GLY A 87 15.85 -20.64 15.90
CA GLY A 87 14.90 -19.58 16.27
C GLY A 87 13.49 -19.86 15.73
N THR A 88 13.38 -20.35 14.50
CA THR A 88 12.08 -20.71 13.90
C THR A 88 11.44 -21.93 14.58
N LEU A 89 12.24 -22.91 15.01
CA LEU A 89 11.75 -24.08 15.74
C LEU A 89 11.34 -23.77 17.19
N LEU A 90 11.92 -22.73 17.80
CA LEU A 90 11.59 -22.26 19.15
C LEU A 90 10.39 -21.29 19.19
N MET A 91 9.99 -20.73 18.06
CA MET A 91 8.82 -19.85 17.98
C MET A 91 7.53 -20.63 18.24
N THR A 92 6.61 -20.02 18.99
CA THR A 92 5.30 -20.61 19.27
C THR A 92 4.53 -20.82 17.97
N PRO A 93 4.08 -22.05 17.66
CA PRO A 93 3.28 -22.31 16.47
C PRO A 93 1.92 -21.62 16.60
N ILE A 94 1.48 -20.96 15.53
CA ILE A 94 0.14 -20.35 15.45
C ILE A 94 -0.66 -21.13 14.42
N TYR A 95 -1.87 -21.52 14.81
CA TYR A 95 -2.82 -22.27 14.02
C TYR A 95 -3.98 -21.37 13.59
N ARG A 96 -4.28 -21.37 12.30
CA ARG A 96 -5.37 -20.61 11.70
C ARG A 96 -6.53 -21.52 11.37
N ALA A 97 -7.69 -21.31 11.99
CA ALA A 97 -8.95 -21.93 11.58
C ALA A 97 -9.75 -20.96 10.70
N SER A 98 -10.53 -21.48 9.75
CA SER A 98 -11.26 -20.66 8.78
C SER A 98 -12.67 -21.19 8.56
N THR A 99 -13.68 -20.32 8.56
CA THR A 99 -15.07 -20.65 8.16
C THR A 99 -15.49 -19.72 7.03
N THR A 100 -16.29 -20.24 6.11
CA THR A 100 -16.86 -19.48 5.00
C THR A 100 -18.34 -19.23 5.27
N MET A 101 -18.76 -17.97 5.24
CA MET A 101 -20.17 -17.57 5.36
C MET A 101 -20.65 -16.91 4.08
N GLN A 102 -21.89 -17.17 3.70
CA GLN A 102 -22.60 -16.49 2.63
C GLN A 102 -23.52 -15.45 3.23
N ILE A 103 -23.43 -14.22 2.73
CA ILE A 103 -24.30 -13.11 3.14
C ILE A 103 -25.13 -12.73 1.92
N GLU A 104 -26.40 -13.11 1.94
CA GLU A 104 -27.35 -12.72 0.92
C GLU A 104 -27.96 -11.35 1.24
N ARG A 105 -28.13 -10.54 0.21
CA ARG A 105 -28.91 -9.31 0.33
C ARG A 105 -30.38 -9.71 0.26
N ASP A 106 -31.08 -9.55 1.36
CA ASP A 106 -32.53 -9.60 1.35
C ASP A 106 -33.00 -8.29 0.70
N SER A 107 -33.44 -8.34 -0.55
CA SER A 107 -34.23 -7.24 -1.08
C SER A 107 -35.57 -7.34 -0.36
N ALA A 108 -35.70 -6.57 0.72
CA ALA A 108 -37.02 -6.28 1.26
C ALA A 108 -37.83 -5.75 0.07
N ARG A 109 -38.67 -6.61 -0.52
CA ARG A 109 -39.69 -6.20 -1.47
C ARG A 109 -40.67 -5.40 -0.62
N VAL A 110 -40.34 -4.13 -0.41
CA VAL A 110 -41.32 -3.14 -0.01
C VAL A 110 -42.36 -3.21 -1.12
N VAL A 111 -43.50 -3.79 -0.78
CA VAL A 111 -44.64 -3.99 -1.68
C VAL A 111 -44.93 -2.64 -2.33
N ASP A 112 -45.01 -2.67 -3.66
CA ASP A 112 -45.15 -1.52 -4.55
C ASP A 112 -46.32 -0.64 -4.10
N VAL A 113 -46.02 0.44 -3.38
CA VAL A 113 -46.95 1.55 -3.22
C VAL A 113 -46.61 2.49 -4.36
N GLU A 114 -47.54 2.64 -5.31
CA GLU A 114 -47.44 3.63 -6.39
C GLU A 114 -47.00 4.97 -5.80
N GLY A 115 -45.75 5.37 -6.09
CA GLY A 115 -45.23 6.70 -5.77
C GLY A 115 -44.08 6.79 -4.76
N VAL A 116 -43.61 5.70 -4.13
CA VAL A 116 -42.37 5.76 -3.32
C VAL A 116 -41.22 5.14 -4.11
N VAL A 117 -40.47 6.02 -4.80
CA VAL A 117 -39.20 5.66 -5.43
C VAL A 117 -38.34 4.90 -4.40
N PRO A 118 -37.82 3.71 -4.71
CA PRO A 118 -36.92 3.03 -3.81
C PRO A 118 -35.74 3.97 -3.57
N VAL A 119 -35.55 4.38 -2.30
CA VAL A 119 -34.36 5.09 -1.87
C VAL A 119 -33.17 4.32 -2.44
N GLU A 120 -32.35 5.05 -3.20
CA GLU A 120 -31.22 4.57 -4.00
C GLU A 120 -30.67 3.25 -3.48
N ALA A 121 -30.63 2.24 -4.35
CA ALA A 121 -29.95 1.00 -4.07
C ALA A 121 -28.53 1.34 -3.61
N ALA A 122 -28.32 1.34 -2.29
CA ALA A 122 -27.01 1.48 -1.69
C ALA A 122 -26.07 0.55 -2.45
N ASN A 123 -24.96 1.12 -2.91
CA ASN A 123 -23.98 0.45 -3.72
C ASN A 123 -23.67 -0.91 -3.06
N ASP A 124 -23.72 -2.02 -3.80
CA ASP A 124 -23.60 -3.37 -3.20
C ASP A 124 -22.38 -3.48 -2.28
N ARG A 125 -21.32 -2.73 -2.60
CA ARG A 125 -20.10 -2.61 -1.79
C ARG A 125 -20.35 -2.08 -0.37
N ASP A 126 -21.21 -1.08 -0.19
CA ASP A 126 -21.46 -0.44 1.11
C ASP A 126 -22.23 -1.38 2.04
N PHE A 127 -23.16 -2.16 1.48
CA PHE A 127 -23.87 -3.21 2.22
C PHE A 127 -22.88 -4.25 2.76
N TYR A 128 -22.07 -4.86 1.89
CA TYR A 128 -21.11 -5.88 2.32
C TYR A 128 -20.05 -5.33 3.27
N GLN A 129 -19.55 -4.11 3.02
CA GLN A 129 -18.60 -3.44 3.91
C GLN A 129 -19.17 -3.27 5.33
N THR A 130 -20.45 -2.86 5.44
CA THR A 130 -21.14 -2.74 6.72
C THR A 130 -21.21 -4.11 7.43
N GLN A 131 -21.53 -5.18 6.70
CA GLN A 131 -21.58 -6.52 7.29
C GLN A 131 -20.18 -6.99 7.76
N TYR A 132 -19.12 -6.67 7.03
CA TYR A 132 -17.75 -7.01 7.41
C TYR A 132 -17.30 -6.27 8.68
N GLU A 133 -17.69 -5.00 8.84
CA GLU A 133 -17.41 -4.24 10.07
C GLU A 133 -18.28 -4.73 11.26
N LEU A 134 -19.53 -5.13 11.01
CA LEU A 134 -20.36 -5.75 12.04
C LEU A 134 -19.77 -7.10 12.54
N LEU A 135 -19.16 -7.89 11.64
CA LEU A 135 -18.40 -9.09 12.02
C LEU A 135 -17.15 -8.77 12.88
N ARG A 136 -16.59 -7.57 12.76
CA ARG A 136 -15.48 -7.08 13.59
C ARG A 136 -15.94 -6.34 14.85
N SER A 137 -17.25 -6.19 15.05
CA SER A 137 -17.78 -5.37 16.13
C SER A 137 -17.44 -5.93 17.51
N ARG A 138 -17.22 -5.01 18.45
CA ARG A 138 -16.91 -5.34 19.84
C ARG A 138 -18.07 -6.07 20.53
N SER A 139 -19.31 -5.74 20.20
CA SER A 139 -20.51 -6.37 20.76
C SER A 139 -20.60 -7.85 20.36
N LEU A 140 -20.24 -8.18 19.11
CA LEU A 140 -20.16 -9.57 18.68
C LEU A 140 -19.04 -10.32 19.41
N ALA A 141 -17.85 -9.70 19.52
CA ALA A 141 -16.74 -10.27 20.28
C ALA A 141 -17.12 -10.54 21.74
N GLN A 142 -17.83 -9.62 22.40
CA GLN A 142 -18.33 -9.81 23.76
C GLN A 142 -19.30 -10.99 23.84
N ARG A 143 -20.25 -11.10 22.91
CA ARG A 143 -21.20 -12.22 22.87
C ARG A 143 -20.48 -13.56 22.74
N VAL A 144 -19.42 -13.63 21.94
CA VAL A 144 -18.57 -14.83 21.79
C VAL A 144 -17.79 -15.14 23.08
N VAL A 145 -17.23 -14.13 23.76
CA VAL A 145 -16.57 -14.32 25.07
C VAL A 145 -17.54 -14.92 26.08
N SER A 146 -18.75 -14.38 26.18
CA SER A 146 -19.77 -14.88 27.11
C SER A 146 -20.28 -16.27 26.71
N GLN A 147 -20.49 -16.53 25.41
CA GLN A 147 -20.99 -17.83 24.90
C GLN A 147 -20.00 -18.97 25.15
N LEU A 148 -18.69 -18.70 25.00
CA LEU A 148 -17.64 -19.69 25.20
C LEU A 148 -17.08 -19.73 26.62
N ASP A 149 -17.56 -18.85 27.52
CA ASP A 149 -16.98 -18.59 28.84
C ASP A 149 -15.43 -18.51 28.77
N LEU A 150 -14.94 -17.72 27.81
CA LEU A 150 -13.54 -17.75 27.39
C LEU A 150 -12.58 -17.32 28.51
N THR A 151 -13.06 -16.50 29.46
CA THR A 151 -12.31 -16.07 30.64
C THR A 151 -12.00 -17.22 31.61
N SER A 152 -12.77 -18.30 31.55
CA SER A 152 -12.66 -19.48 32.40
C SER A 152 -12.00 -20.67 31.69
N ASP A 153 -11.86 -20.65 30.35
CA ASP A 153 -11.23 -21.75 29.59
C ASP A 153 -9.70 -21.81 29.86
N PRO A 154 -9.17 -22.92 30.42
CA PRO A 154 -7.73 -23.10 30.65
C PRO A 154 -6.89 -22.94 29.37
N ARG A 155 -7.46 -23.23 28.20
CA ARG A 155 -6.78 -23.12 26.89
C ARG A 155 -6.55 -21.67 26.49
N TYR A 156 -7.41 -20.74 26.90
CA TYR A 156 -7.21 -19.30 26.70
C TYR A 156 -6.02 -18.79 27.53
N HIS A 157 -5.93 -19.21 28.79
CA HIS A 157 -4.80 -18.85 29.67
C HIS A 157 -3.48 -19.45 29.16
N ALA A 158 -3.48 -20.71 28.76
CA ALA A 158 -2.31 -21.37 28.17
C ALA A 158 -1.87 -20.72 26.84
N ALA A 159 -2.81 -20.28 26.00
CA ALA A 159 -2.53 -19.55 24.76
C ALA A 159 -1.92 -18.15 25.00
N ARG A 160 -2.05 -17.61 26.22
CA ARG A 160 -1.55 -16.28 26.61
C ARG A 160 -0.29 -16.34 27.47
N GLU A 161 0.20 -17.53 27.82
CA GLU A 161 1.41 -17.65 28.62
C GLU A 161 2.60 -16.97 27.91
N PRO A 162 3.36 -16.13 28.64
CA PRO A 162 4.47 -15.41 28.06
C PRO A 162 5.52 -16.41 27.55
N SER A 163 6.05 -16.14 26.36
CA SER A 163 7.24 -16.82 25.84
C SER A 163 8.29 -16.97 26.94
N PRO A 164 8.91 -18.16 27.13
CA PRO A 164 9.84 -18.43 28.23
C PRO A 164 10.99 -17.41 28.33
N TRP A 165 11.31 -16.71 27.23
CA TRP A 165 12.25 -15.58 27.21
C TRP A 165 11.79 -14.36 28.03
N ARG A 166 10.50 -14.01 28.00
CA ARG A 166 9.96 -12.88 28.79
C ARG A 166 9.93 -13.18 30.29
N ALA A 167 9.63 -14.43 30.67
CA ALA A 167 9.74 -14.89 32.06
C ALA A 167 11.18 -14.81 32.59
N LEU A 168 12.16 -15.06 31.72
CA LEU A 168 13.59 -14.96 32.03
C LEU A 168 14.06 -13.49 32.14
N VAL A 169 13.47 -12.56 31.38
CA VAL A 169 13.76 -11.11 31.47
C VAL A 169 13.06 -10.47 32.68
N SER A 170 11.85 -10.91 33.04
CA SER A 170 11.12 -10.40 34.21
C SER A 170 11.67 -10.92 35.54
N SER A 171 12.36 -12.06 35.55
CA SER A 171 13.08 -12.53 36.74
C SER A 171 14.39 -11.76 37.00
N VAL A 172 14.95 -11.10 35.97
CA VAL A 172 16.15 -10.24 36.11
C VAL A 172 15.78 -8.79 36.44
N ARG A 173 14.57 -8.32 36.08
CA ARG A 173 14.01 -7.03 36.53
C ARG A 173 12.97 -7.28 37.62
N GLY A 174 13.43 -7.32 38.87
CA GLY A 174 12.67 -7.42 40.13
C GLY A 174 11.14 -7.43 40.02
N GLY A 175 10.54 -8.57 40.39
CA GLY A 175 9.10 -8.81 40.35
C GLY A 175 8.32 -7.87 41.26
N GLY A 176 7.38 -7.13 40.67
CA GLY A 176 6.28 -6.52 41.39
C GLY A 176 5.14 -7.52 41.54
N GLU A 177 4.48 -7.51 42.70
CA GLU A 177 3.21 -8.22 42.93
C GLU A 177 2.20 -7.81 41.86
N VAL A 178 1.76 -8.77 41.06
CA VAL A 178 0.74 -8.57 40.04
C VAL A 178 -0.61 -8.72 40.74
N GLU A 179 -1.28 -7.60 41.04
CA GLU A 179 -2.70 -7.60 41.45
C GLU A 179 -3.51 -8.42 40.45
N GLU A 180 -4.32 -9.36 40.96
CA GLU A 180 -5.18 -10.16 40.09
C GLU A 180 -6.20 -9.23 39.38
N PRO A 181 -6.23 -9.22 38.04
CA PRO A 181 -7.15 -8.34 37.30
C PRO A 181 -8.59 -8.69 37.65
N THR A 182 -9.44 -7.67 37.84
CA THR A 182 -10.87 -7.84 38.12
C THR A 182 -11.59 -8.52 36.94
N PHE A 183 -12.75 -9.14 37.19
CA PHE A 183 -13.51 -9.86 36.15
C PHE A 183 -13.77 -9.00 34.91
N GLU A 184 -14.17 -7.72 35.07
CA GLU A 184 -14.34 -6.78 33.95
C GLU A 184 -13.05 -6.54 33.16
N GLN A 185 -11.90 -6.48 33.83
CA GLN A 185 -10.60 -6.30 33.16
C GLN A 185 -10.22 -7.56 32.36
N ARG A 186 -10.51 -8.76 32.89
CA ARG A 186 -10.31 -10.04 32.18
C ARG A 186 -11.20 -10.13 30.94
N GLU A 187 -12.47 -9.78 31.06
CA GLU A 187 -13.42 -9.78 29.94
C GLU A 187 -13.00 -8.78 28.85
N ARG A 188 -12.63 -7.55 29.21
CA ARG A 188 -12.12 -6.55 28.26
C ARG A 188 -10.84 -7.02 27.57
N ALA A 189 -9.94 -7.68 28.30
CA ALA A 189 -8.71 -8.24 27.74
C ALA A 189 -8.96 -9.44 26.82
N ALA A 190 -10.00 -10.24 27.07
CA ALA A 190 -10.44 -11.32 26.20
C ALA A 190 -11.06 -10.79 24.90
N ILE A 191 -11.92 -9.77 25.00
CA ILE A 191 -12.51 -9.09 23.84
C ILE A 191 -11.42 -8.47 22.95
N GLY A 192 -10.45 -7.77 23.55
CA GLY A 192 -9.33 -7.18 22.81
C GLY A 192 -8.41 -8.22 22.16
N TRP A 193 -8.22 -9.37 22.79
CA TRP A 193 -7.46 -10.48 22.21
C TRP A 193 -8.20 -11.13 21.04
N LEU A 194 -9.52 -11.34 21.17
CA LEU A 194 -10.33 -11.87 20.07
C LEU A 194 -10.32 -10.95 18.86
N SER A 195 -10.52 -9.64 19.07
CA SER A 195 -10.58 -8.68 17.96
C SER A 195 -9.25 -8.51 17.23
N GLN A 196 -8.11 -8.66 17.92
CA GLN A 196 -6.78 -8.59 17.32
C GLN A 196 -6.42 -9.83 16.48
N ASN A 197 -6.94 -11.00 16.86
CA ASN A 197 -6.61 -12.28 16.22
C ASN A 197 -7.69 -12.76 15.22
N LEU A 198 -8.83 -12.07 15.15
CA LEU A 198 -9.85 -12.28 14.14
C LEU A 198 -9.51 -11.48 12.88
N SER A 199 -9.51 -12.13 11.72
CA SER A 199 -9.44 -11.46 10.43
C SER A 199 -10.62 -11.84 9.55
N VAL A 200 -11.24 -10.83 8.94
CA VAL A 200 -12.39 -10.97 8.03
C VAL A 200 -11.89 -10.70 6.62
N GLU A 201 -11.89 -11.72 5.77
CA GLU A 201 -11.41 -11.66 4.39
C GLU A 201 -12.57 -11.86 3.40
N PRO A 202 -12.99 -10.79 2.69
CA PRO A 202 -14.04 -10.91 1.69
C PRO A 202 -13.51 -11.56 0.41
N ILE A 203 -14.26 -12.50 -0.15
CA ILE A 203 -13.91 -13.12 -1.44
C ILE A 203 -14.40 -12.21 -2.57
N ARG A 204 -13.45 -11.64 -3.32
CA ARG A 204 -13.73 -10.71 -4.42
C ARG A 204 -14.75 -11.29 -5.40
N ASN A 205 -15.67 -10.44 -5.87
CA ASN A 205 -16.74 -10.77 -6.82
C ASN A 205 -17.65 -11.92 -6.35
N SER A 206 -17.84 -12.08 -5.04
CA SER A 206 -18.75 -13.09 -4.49
C SER A 206 -19.50 -12.55 -3.27
N ARG A 207 -20.51 -13.31 -2.81
CA ARG A 207 -21.27 -13.04 -1.58
C ARG A 207 -20.68 -13.76 -0.35
N LEU A 208 -19.45 -14.24 -0.49
CA LEU A 208 -18.78 -15.06 0.51
C LEU A 208 -17.76 -14.24 1.30
N VAL A 209 -17.70 -14.51 2.60
CA VAL A 209 -16.70 -13.96 3.51
C VAL A 209 -16.04 -15.10 4.28
N ARG A 210 -14.72 -15.06 4.37
CA ARG A 210 -13.95 -15.97 5.23
C ARG A 210 -13.61 -15.27 6.53
N LEU A 211 -13.90 -15.95 7.63
CA LEU A 211 -13.47 -15.54 8.97
C LEU A 211 -12.32 -16.44 9.37
N HIS A 212 -11.20 -15.83 9.75
CA HIS A 212 -10.02 -16.52 10.23
C HIS A 212 -9.71 -16.14 11.67
N PHE A 213 -9.32 -17.12 12.48
CA PHE A 213 -8.81 -16.86 13.82
C PHE A 213 -7.46 -17.52 14.02
N ASP A 214 -6.51 -16.72 14.51
CA ASP A 214 -5.13 -17.12 14.72
C ASP A 214 -4.88 -17.34 16.22
N SER A 215 -4.59 -18.58 16.63
CA SER A 215 -4.27 -18.90 18.04
C SER A 215 -3.19 -20.00 18.16
N PRO A 216 -2.42 -20.03 19.26
CA PRO A 216 -1.46 -21.11 19.54
C PRO A 216 -2.09 -22.50 19.69
N ASP A 217 -3.38 -22.58 20.02
CA ASP A 217 -4.12 -23.83 20.13
C ASP A 217 -5.08 -24.01 18.94
N ALA A 218 -4.96 -25.14 18.24
CA ALA A 218 -5.72 -25.46 17.03
C ALA A 218 -7.22 -25.64 17.30
N GLN A 219 -7.59 -26.26 18.43
CA GLN A 219 -8.99 -26.49 18.79
C GLN A 219 -9.67 -25.19 19.24
N LEU A 220 -8.93 -24.32 19.92
CA LEU A 220 -9.43 -23.00 20.31
C LEU A 220 -9.71 -22.13 19.09
N SER A 221 -8.83 -22.16 18.08
CA SER A 221 -9.07 -21.43 16.82
C SER A 221 -10.35 -21.87 16.12
N GLU A 222 -10.59 -23.18 16.02
CA GLU A 222 -11.80 -23.73 15.39
C GLU A 222 -13.07 -23.33 16.15
N ARG A 223 -13.09 -23.55 17.48
CA ARG A 223 -14.25 -23.22 18.32
C ARG A 223 -14.60 -21.74 18.28
N ILE A 224 -13.61 -20.85 18.33
CA ILE A 224 -13.84 -19.40 18.31
C ILE A 224 -14.43 -18.96 16.98
N VAL A 225 -13.89 -19.43 15.86
CA VAL A 225 -14.38 -19.05 14.52
C VAL A 225 -15.81 -19.53 14.30
N ASN A 226 -16.11 -20.78 14.67
CA ASN A 226 -17.47 -21.32 14.55
C ASN A 226 -18.45 -20.58 15.46
N ALA A 227 -18.05 -20.26 16.70
CA ALA A 227 -18.86 -19.44 17.60
C ALA A 227 -19.11 -18.02 17.07
N TYR A 228 -18.12 -17.40 16.41
CA TYR A 228 -18.29 -16.10 15.76
C TYR A 228 -19.37 -16.13 14.66
N SER A 229 -19.33 -17.15 13.80
CA SER A 229 -20.33 -17.33 12.74
C SER A 229 -21.73 -17.52 13.31
N GLU A 230 -21.87 -18.36 14.33
CA GLU A 230 -23.15 -18.65 14.97
C GLU A 230 -23.68 -17.44 15.75
N ALA A 231 -22.83 -16.73 16.49
CA ALA A 231 -23.20 -15.52 17.20
C ALA A 231 -23.62 -14.40 16.24
N PHE A 232 -23.01 -14.31 15.06
CA PHE A 232 -23.38 -13.32 14.06
C PHE A 232 -24.74 -13.62 13.44
N ILE A 233 -25.00 -14.88 13.11
CA ILE A 233 -26.31 -15.35 12.64
C ILE A 233 -27.38 -15.08 13.69
N ALA A 234 -27.14 -15.44 14.95
CA ALA A 234 -28.05 -15.19 16.05
C ALA A 234 -28.32 -13.69 16.25
N SER A 235 -27.27 -12.86 16.24
CA SER A 235 -27.41 -11.40 16.36
C SER A 235 -28.13 -10.76 15.18
N ASN A 236 -28.02 -11.30 13.96
CA ASN A 236 -28.80 -10.85 12.82
C ASN A 236 -30.28 -11.19 13.00
N LEU A 237 -30.58 -12.42 13.44
CA LEU A 237 -31.94 -12.87 13.70
C LEU A 237 -32.59 -12.05 14.82
N ASP A 238 -31.88 -11.81 15.93
CA ASP A 238 -32.35 -10.97 17.04
C ASP A 238 -32.73 -9.58 16.55
N ARG A 239 -31.85 -8.90 15.78
CA ARG A 239 -32.13 -7.57 15.24
C ARG A 239 -33.36 -7.53 14.32
N ARG A 240 -33.55 -8.57 13.51
CA ARG A 240 -34.73 -8.66 12.61
C ARG A 240 -36.00 -8.96 13.39
N PHE A 241 -35.91 -9.80 14.42
CA PHE A 241 -37.01 -10.07 15.33
C PHE A 241 -37.43 -8.79 16.07
N ASP A 242 -36.47 -8.04 16.63
CA ASP A 242 -36.73 -6.78 17.33
C ASP A 242 -37.40 -5.75 16.41
N ALA A 243 -36.91 -5.59 15.17
CA ALA A 243 -37.50 -4.67 14.21
C ALA A 243 -38.94 -5.06 13.82
N THR A 244 -39.20 -6.36 13.64
CA THR A 244 -40.54 -6.89 13.31
C THR A 244 -41.48 -6.77 14.51
N SER A 245 -40.99 -7.06 15.71
CA SER A 245 -41.75 -6.93 16.95
C SER A 245 -42.13 -5.47 17.20
N TYR A 246 -41.21 -4.52 17.03
CA TYR A 246 -41.50 -3.10 17.15
C TYR A 246 -42.59 -2.64 16.17
N ALA A 247 -42.47 -3.03 14.89
CA ALA A 247 -43.48 -2.70 13.89
C ALA A 247 -44.86 -3.30 14.25
N ARG A 248 -44.87 -4.53 14.78
CA ARG A 248 -46.10 -5.18 15.25
C ARG A 248 -46.74 -4.41 16.42
N THR A 249 -45.96 -4.07 17.45
CA THR A 249 -46.44 -3.29 18.60
C THR A 249 -46.99 -1.93 18.15
N PHE A 250 -46.29 -1.24 17.25
CA PHE A 250 -46.76 0.03 16.68
C PHE A 250 -48.11 -0.12 15.95
N LEU A 251 -48.26 -1.15 15.11
CA LEU A 251 -49.51 -1.41 14.39
C LEU A 251 -50.65 -1.81 15.34
N GLU A 252 -50.34 -2.55 16.41
CA GLU A 252 -51.31 -2.93 17.44
C GLU A 252 -51.88 -1.72 18.19
N GLU A 253 -51.00 -0.79 18.61
CA GLU A 253 -51.42 0.46 19.24
C GLU A 253 -52.30 1.30 18.31
N ARG A 254 -51.89 1.45 17.04
CA ARG A 254 -52.68 2.19 16.03
C ARG A 254 -54.01 1.52 15.70
N LEU A 255 -54.07 0.19 15.69
CA LEU A 255 -55.32 -0.55 15.55
C LEU A 255 -56.26 -0.29 16.73
N GLY A 256 -55.73 -0.23 17.95
CA GLY A 256 -56.50 0.13 19.14
C GLY A 256 -57.09 1.54 19.04
N GLU A 257 -56.30 2.52 18.62
CA GLU A 257 -56.76 3.91 18.41
C GLU A 257 -57.83 4.00 17.31
N LEU A 258 -57.61 3.36 16.15
CA LEU A 258 -58.57 3.36 15.05
C LEU A 258 -59.87 2.64 15.42
N LYS A 259 -59.78 1.55 16.20
CA LYS A 259 -60.97 0.86 16.70
C LYS A 259 -61.83 1.77 17.56
N LEU A 260 -61.23 2.51 18.49
CA LEU A 260 -61.95 3.46 19.34
C LEU A 260 -62.60 4.57 18.50
N ARG A 261 -61.87 5.13 17.53
CA ARG A 261 -62.43 6.13 16.60
C ARG A 261 -63.58 5.59 15.77
N LEU A 262 -63.46 4.36 15.27
CA LEU A 262 -64.53 3.70 14.53
C LEU A 262 -65.77 3.54 15.43
N GLU A 263 -65.61 2.99 16.64
CA GLU A 263 -66.70 2.84 17.61
C GLU A 263 -67.36 4.19 17.94
N ASP A 264 -66.60 5.26 18.12
CA ASP A 264 -67.14 6.59 18.41
C ASP A 264 -67.86 7.18 17.20
N SER A 265 -67.31 7.08 15.99
CA SER A 265 -68.00 7.50 14.76
C SER A 265 -69.29 6.70 14.50
N GLU A 266 -69.31 5.40 14.81
CA GLU A 266 -70.50 4.55 14.72
C GLU A 266 -71.56 4.98 15.74
N LYS A 267 -71.16 5.27 16.99
CA LYS A 267 -72.07 5.81 18.01
C LYS A 267 -72.66 7.15 17.58
N GLU A 268 -71.85 8.06 17.03
CA GLU A 268 -72.31 9.36 16.56
C GLU A 268 -73.31 9.22 15.40
N LEU A 269 -73.02 8.37 14.41
CA LEU A 269 -73.94 8.06 13.32
C LEU A 269 -75.27 7.50 13.82
N VAL A 270 -75.23 6.52 14.74
CA VAL A 270 -76.42 5.90 15.32
C VAL A 270 -77.21 6.91 16.17
N ALA A 271 -76.52 7.71 17.00
CA ALA A 271 -77.16 8.73 17.82
C ALA A 271 -77.88 9.78 16.96
N TYR A 272 -77.23 10.23 15.86
CA TYR A 272 -77.84 11.13 14.90
C TYR A 272 -79.03 10.50 14.19
N ALA A 273 -78.91 9.25 13.73
CA ALA A 273 -79.99 8.52 13.09
C ALA A 273 -81.21 8.33 14.01
N GLN A 274 -80.99 8.08 15.30
CA GLN A 274 -82.03 7.95 16.31
C GLN A 274 -82.70 9.31 16.63
N ALA A 275 -81.89 10.37 16.83
CA ALA A 275 -82.40 11.70 17.13
C ALA A 275 -83.26 12.26 16.00
N GLU A 276 -82.84 12.06 14.76
CA GLU A 276 -83.53 12.54 13.55
C GLU A 276 -84.53 11.51 12.97
N GLN A 277 -84.74 10.37 13.64
CA GLN A 277 -85.68 9.31 13.25
C GLN A 277 -85.51 8.84 11.78
N ILE A 278 -84.26 8.71 11.35
CA ILE A 278 -83.87 8.31 9.99
C ILE A 278 -83.89 6.78 9.93
N ILE A 279 -84.94 6.21 9.33
CA ILE A 279 -85.12 4.75 9.22
C ILE A 279 -84.94 4.23 7.79
N ASN A 280 -84.91 5.11 6.78
CA ASN A 280 -84.45 4.85 5.41
C ASN A 280 -84.44 6.20 4.67
N VAL A 281 -83.25 6.68 4.30
CA VAL A 281 -83.07 8.00 3.68
C VAL A 281 -83.60 8.01 2.24
N ASP A 282 -83.26 6.97 1.47
CA ASP A 282 -83.49 6.94 0.02
C ASP A 282 -84.98 6.86 -0.35
N ASP A 283 -85.76 6.02 0.34
CA ASP A 283 -87.19 5.83 0.04
C ASP A 283 -88.03 7.08 0.36
N ARG A 284 -87.75 7.75 1.49
CA ARG A 284 -88.50 8.95 1.91
C ARG A 284 -88.19 10.15 1.02
N GLN A 285 -86.93 10.34 0.64
CA GLN A 285 -86.53 11.44 -0.23
C GLN A 285 -87.16 11.33 -1.63
N SER A 286 -87.22 10.10 -2.18
CA SER A 286 -87.88 9.83 -3.47
C SER A 286 -89.37 10.15 -3.44
N LEU A 287 -90.09 9.72 -2.39
CA LEU A 287 -91.53 9.95 -2.25
C LEU A 287 -91.87 11.43 -2.07
N ALA A 288 -91.14 12.16 -1.21
CA ALA A 288 -91.36 13.59 -0.99
C ALA A 288 -91.08 14.42 -2.26
N SER A 289 -90.01 14.09 -3.00
CA SER A 289 -89.69 14.74 -4.28
C SER A 289 -90.76 14.46 -5.35
N THR A 290 -91.29 13.24 -5.41
CA THR A 290 -92.37 12.86 -6.33
C THR A 290 -93.68 13.60 -6.01
N ASN A 291 -94.03 13.72 -4.72
CA ASN A 291 -95.20 14.47 -4.27
C ASN A 291 -95.08 15.98 -4.55
N LEU A 292 -93.88 16.55 -4.39
CA LEU A 292 -93.63 17.95 -4.73
C LEU A 292 -93.79 18.19 -6.25
N GLY A 293 -93.34 17.23 -7.07
CA GLY A 293 -93.56 17.26 -8.51
C GLY A 293 -95.05 17.20 -8.90
N SER A 294 -95.82 16.31 -8.27
CA SER A 294 -97.26 16.19 -8.55
C SER A 294 -98.07 17.39 -8.06
N LEU A 295 -97.75 17.96 -6.90
CA LEU A 295 -98.39 19.18 -6.40
C LEU A 295 -98.04 20.41 -7.23
N ASN A 296 -96.79 20.55 -7.69
CA ASN A 296 -96.42 21.63 -8.62
C ASN A 296 -97.19 21.53 -9.95
N ALA A 297 -97.38 20.32 -10.47
CA ALA A 297 -98.20 20.11 -11.66
C ALA A 297 -99.68 20.49 -11.42
N ALA A 298 -100.23 20.10 -10.26
CA ALA A 298 -101.60 20.47 -9.87
C ALA A 298 -101.76 21.99 -9.66
N LEU A 299 -100.76 22.65 -9.06
CA LEU A 299 -100.73 24.11 -8.90
C LEU A 299 -100.71 24.80 -10.26
N SER A 300 -99.86 24.35 -11.18
CA SER A 300 -99.79 24.89 -12.55
C SER A 300 -101.13 24.75 -13.29
N GLN A 301 -101.83 23.62 -13.13
CA GLN A 301 -103.18 23.44 -13.67
C GLN A 301 -104.21 24.37 -13.00
N ALA A 302 -104.16 24.54 -11.68
CA ALA A 302 -105.05 25.45 -10.97
C ALA A 302 -104.79 26.93 -11.35
N GLN A 303 -103.53 27.29 -11.59
CA GLN A 303 -103.14 28.60 -12.12
C GLN A 303 -103.75 28.86 -13.50
N ASP A 304 -103.68 27.89 -14.41
CA ASP A 304 -104.34 28.00 -15.73
C ASP A 304 -105.86 28.16 -15.59
N GLN A 305 -106.50 27.38 -14.71
CA GLN A 305 -107.93 27.52 -14.42
C GLN A 305 -108.30 28.90 -13.89
N ARG A 306 -107.54 29.42 -12.92
CA ARG A 306 -107.70 30.77 -12.36
C ARG A 306 -107.48 31.84 -13.42
N ILE A 307 -106.46 31.73 -14.26
CA ILE A 307 -106.20 32.67 -15.38
C ILE A 307 -107.41 32.69 -16.34
N ARG A 308 -107.96 31.53 -16.70
CA ARG A 308 -109.14 31.46 -17.58
C ARG A 308 -110.39 32.04 -16.92
N ALA A 309 -110.63 31.73 -15.64
CA ALA A 309 -111.75 32.27 -14.88
C ALA A 309 -111.63 33.79 -14.67
N GLU A 310 -110.43 34.30 -14.43
CA GLU A 310 -110.14 35.73 -14.32
C GLU A 310 -110.42 36.45 -15.63
N ALA A 311 -109.97 35.90 -16.76
CA ALA A 311 -110.24 36.46 -18.08
C ALA A 311 -111.76 36.55 -18.34
N ARG A 312 -112.54 35.52 -17.95
CA ARG A 312 -114.01 35.56 -18.04
C ARG A 312 -114.63 36.61 -17.12
N TRP A 313 -114.15 36.73 -15.88
CA TRP A 313 -114.61 37.74 -14.93
C TRP A 313 -114.34 39.16 -15.42
N GLN A 314 -113.13 39.44 -15.93
CA GLN A 314 -112.76 40.73 -16.52
C GLN A 314 -113.62 41.06 -17.75
N GLN A 315 -113.91 40.07 -18.60
CA GLN A 315 -114.86 40.23 -19.71
C GLN A 315 -116.29 40.53 -19.20
N ALA A 316 -116.76 39.84 -18.17
CA ALA A 316 -118.07 40.07 -17.57
C ALA A 316 -118.21 41.44 -16.87
N GLN A 317 -117.10 41.97 -16.33
CA GLN A 317 -117.03 43.27 -15.67
C GLN A 317 -116.95 44.43 -16.68
N SER A 318 -116.19 44.28 -17.76
CA SER A 318 -116.02 45.28 -18.82
C SER A 318 -117.23 45.42 -19.77
N ALA A 319 -118.15 44.46 -19.76
CA ALA A 319 -119.37 44.49 -20.57
C ALA A 319 -120.43 45.46 -19.99
N GLN A 320 -120.23 46.76 -20.21
CA GLN A 320 -121.34 47.72 -20.37
C GLN A 320 -121.57 47.89 -21.87
N GLY A 321 -122.64 47.28 -22.40
CA GLY A 321 -123.00 47.31 -23.82
C GLY A 321 -122.58 46.06 -24.61
N LEU A 322 -122.06 46.25 -25.83
CA LEU A 322 -121.86 45.24 -26.89
C LEU A 322 -120.96 44.02 -26.55
N GLY A 323 -120.35 43.96 -25.37
CA GLY A 323 -119.57 42.80 -24.88
C GLY A 323 -120.41 41.61 -24.37
N LEU A 324 -121.74 41.71 -24.42
CA LEU A 324 -122.68 40.68 -23.97
C LEU A 324 -122.82 39.48 -24.92
N ALA A 325 -122.19 39.48 -26.10
CA ALA A 325 -122.41 38.50 -27.17
C ALA A 325 -122.38 37.02 -26.71
N GLN A 326 -121.45 36.62 -25.83
CA GLN A 326 -121.37 35.23 -25.34
C GLN A 326 -122.42 34.87 -24.27
N TYR A 327 -122.92 35.86 -23.52
CA TYR A 327 -123.95 35.63 -22.49
C TYR A 327 -125.37 35.78 -23.05
N LEU A 328 -125.50 36.37 -24.24
CA LEU A 328 -126.76 36.47 -25.00
C LEU A 328 -127.23 35.11 -25.54
N ASP A 329 -126.36 34.09 -25.56
CA ASP A 329 -126.69 32.71 -25.92
C ASP A 329 -127.28 31.89 -24.76
N SER A 330 -127.36 32.46 -23.54
CA SER A 330 -128.05 31.79 -22.43
C SER A 330 -129.53 31.58 -22.79
N PRO A 331 -130.07 30.33 -22.71
CA PRO A 331 -131.47 30.04 -23.04
C PRO A 331 -132.48 30.88 -22.24
N SER A 332 -132.14 31.25 -21.00
CA SER A 332 -132.97 32.12 -20.15
C SER A 332 -133.05 33.55 -20.70
N ILE A 333 -131.90 34.12 -21.10
CA ILE A 333 -131.83 35.46 -21.70
C ILE A 333 -132.45 35.48 -23.10
N GLN A 334 -132.25 34.43 -23.91
CA GLN A 334 -132.88 34.33 -25.24
C GLN A 334 -134.41 34.37 -25.12
N LYS A 335 -134.99 33.56 -24.23
CA LYS A 335 -136.44 33.54 -23.99
C LYS A 335 -136.97 34.88 -23.49
N LEU A 336 -136.26 35.54 -22.58
CA LEU A 336 -136.63 36.88 -22.10
C LEU A 336 -136.53 37.92 -23.21
N ARG A 337 -135.52 37.85 -24.08
CA ARG A 337 -135.38 38.75 -25.23
C ARG A 337 -136.43 38.53 -26.30
N GLU A 338 -136.79 37.28 -26.61
CA GLU A 338 -137.91 36.94 -27.49
C GLU A 338 -139.21 37.53 -26.95
N THR A 339 -139.47 37.33 -25.66
CA THR A 339 -140.64 37.91 -24.97
C THR A 339 -140.63 39.43 -25.04
N ARG A 340 -139.48 40.09 -24.81
CA ARG A 340 -139.33 41.54 -24.95
C ARG A 340 -139.57 42.01 -26.39
N ALA A 341 -139.04 41.30 -27.37
CA ALA A 341 -139.19 41.63 -28.79
C ALA A 341 -140.66 41.48 -29.24
N GLU A 342 -141.37 40.44 -28.77
CA GLU A 342 -142.80 40.27 -29.00
C GLU A 342 -143.62 41.40 -28.37
N LEU A 343 -143.33 41.76 -27.12
CA LEU A 343 -143.98 42.88 -26.43
C LEU A 343 -143.71 44.21 -27.16
N ALA A 344 -142.47 44.45 -27.61
CA ALA A 344 -142.11 45.63 -28.39
C ALA A 344 -142.83 45.68 -29.75
N ALA A 345 -142.94 44.54 -30.44
CA ALA A 345 -143.67 44.45 -31.69
C ALA A 345 -145.16 44.76 -31.50
N ARG A 346 -145.79 44.20 -30.45
CA ARG A 346 -147.19 44.50 -30.08
C ARG A 346 -147.38 45.96 -29.69
N TYR A 347 -146.43 46.55 -28.96
CA TYR A 347 -146.45 47.97 -28.63
C TYR A 347 -146.44 48.82 -29.90
N GLN A 348 -145.57 48.49 -30.86
CA GLN A 348 -145.45 49.22 -32.12
C GLN A 348 -146.69 49.08 -33.03
N GLU A 349 -147.30 47.90 -33.07
CA GLU A 349 -148.55 47.65 -33.80
C GLU A 349 -149.69 48.53 -33.25
N ASN A 350 -149.86 48.55 -31.92
CA ASN A 350 -150.92 49.30 -31.24
C ASN A 350 -150.71 50.83 -31.29
N LEU A 351 -149.50 51.29 -31.55
CA LEU A 351 -149.14 52.71 -31.72
C LEU A 351 -149.82 53.38 -32.94
N SER A 352 -150.22 52.58 -33.93
CA SER A 352 -150.96 53.06 -35.10
C SER A 352 -152.41 53.44 -34.79
N VAL A 353 -152.97 52.90 -33.69
CA VAL A 353 -154.38 53.05 -33.29
C VAL A 353 -154.50 53.87 -32.01
N TYR A 354 -153.57 53.73 -31.06
CA TYR A 354 -153.62 54.33 -29.74
C TYR A 354 -152.45 55.29 -29.50
N GLN A 355 -152.73 56.40 -28.81
CA GLN A 355 -151.69 57.32 -28.34
C GLN A 355 -150.88 56.69 -27.19
N PRO A 356 -149.58 57.04 -27.02
CA PRO A 356 -148.72 56.44 -25.99
C PRO A 356 -149.25 56.50 -24.56
N GLY A 357 -150.10 57.48 -24.24
CA GLY A 357 -150.70 57.65 -22.91
C GLY A 357 -151.93 56.78 -22.62
N PHE A 358 -152.39 55.96 -23.56
CA PHE A 358 -153.58 55.11 -23.36
C PHE A 358 -153.29 53.94 -22.41
N PRO A 359 -154.23 53.49 -21.55
CA PRO A 359 -153.96 52.49 -20.51
C PRO A 359 -153.33 51.18 -21.02
N LEU A 360 -153.73 50.71 -22.21
CA LEU A 360 -153.15 49.50 -22.83
C LEU A 360 -151.66 49.68 -23.20
N MET A 361 -151.28 50.88 -23.67
CA MET A 361 -149.90 51.18 -24.05
C MET A 361 -149.00 51.26 -22.80
N GLN A 362 -149.49 51.89 -21.73
CA GLN A 362 -148.78 51.90 -20.44
C GLN A 362 -148.61 50.50 -19.85
N GLN A 363 -149.61 49.62 -20.01
CA GLN A 363 -149.52 48.24 -19.57
C GLN A 363 -148.44 47.46 -20.34
N LEU A 364 -148.37 47.61 -21.66
CA LEU A 364 -147.33 46.99 -22.49
C LEU A 364 -145.94 47.55 -22.16
N GLN A 365 -145.80 48.86 -21.96
CA GLN A 365 -144.55 49.48 -21.53
C GLN A 365 -144.10 48.94 -20.16
N ALA A 366 -145.00 48.86 -19.18
CA ALA A 366 -144.70 48.30 -17.87
C ALA A 366 -144.29 46.82 -17.93
N GLN A 367 -144.89 46.03 -18.83
CA GLN A 367 -144.48 44.65 -19.08
C GLN A 367 -143.08 44.56 -19.71
N MET A 368 -142.75 45.46 -20.64
CA MET A 368 -141.40 45.54 -21.22
C MET A 368 -140.36 45.93 -20.15
N ASP A 369 -140.67 46.91 -19.30
CA ASP A 369 -139.79 47.35 -18.21
C ASP A 369 -139.56 46.22 -17.18
N GLU A 370 -140.59 45.42 -16.88
CA GLU A 370 -140.46 44.25 -16.00
C GLU A 370 -139.57 43.17 -16.63
N VAL A 371 -139.72 42.89 -17.92
CA VAL A 371 -138.83 41.96 -18.64
C VAL A 371 -137.39 42.49 -18.67
N ASP A 372 -137.20 43.80 -18.83
CA ASP A 372 -135.88 44.44 -18.75
C ASP A 372 -135.25 44.29 -17.35
N ARG A 373 -136.03 44.46 -16.27
CA ARG A 373 -135.57 44.15 -14.91
C ARG A 373 -135.19 42.68 -14.73
N LEU A 374 -135.96 41.74 -15.30
CA LEU A 374 -135.65 40.31 -15.24
C LEU A 374 -134.36 39.98 -15.99
N ILE A 375 -134.12 40.63 -17.14
CA ILE A 375 -132.85 40.49 -17.88
C ILE A 375 -131.68 41.03 -17.06
N GLU A 376 -131.80 42.21 -16.44
CA GLU A 376 -130.75 42.75 -15.57
C GLU A 376 -130.47 41.88 -14.34
N ALA A 377 -131.52 41.33 -13.72
CA ALA A 377 -131.37 40.40 -12.59
C ALA A 377 -130.64 39.12 -13.02
N GLU A 378 -130.98 38.54 -14.17
CA GLU A 378 -130.32 37.35 -14.70
C GLU A 378 -128.85 37.64 -15.08
N LEU A 379 -128.56 38.81 -15.66
CA LEU A 379 -127.18 39.26 -15.89
C LEU A 379 -126.39 39.44 -14.59
N GLY A 380 -127.05 39.92 -13.53
CA GLY A 380 -126.49 39.98 -12.18
C GLY A 380 -126.13 38.59 -11.64
N ASN A 381 -127.02 37.61 -11.81
CA ASN A 381 -126.81 36.22 -11.40
C ASN A 381 -125.64 35.58 -12.17
N ILE A 382 -125.55 35.80 -13.48
CA ILE A 382 -124.45 35.30 -14.32
C ILE A 382 -123.12 35.92 -13.87
N ARG A 383 -123.06 37.23 -13.66
CA ARG A 383 -121.85 37.91 -13.14
C ARG A 383 -121.45 37.36 -11.77
N ALA A 384 -122.41 37.13 -10.87
CA ALA A 384 -122.16 36.53 -9.56
C ALA A 384 -121.62 35.09 -9.68
N SER A 385 -122.15 34.29 -10.62
CA SER A 385 -121.67 32.94 -10.91
C SER A 385 -120.23 32.93 -11.45
N VAL A 386 -119.92 33.77 -12.43
CA VAL A 386 -118.55 33.91 -12.98
C VAL A 386 -117.57 34.40 -11.92
N ARG A 387 -117.98 35.34 -11.06
CA ARG A 387 -117.16 35.76 -9.92
C ARG A 387 -116.91 34.61 -8.94
N SER A 388 -117.95 33.82 -8.62
CA SER A 388 -117.80 32.65 -7.76
C SER A 388 -116.88 31.60 -8.36
N GLU A 389 -116.86 31.43 -9.69
CA GLU A 389 -115.92 30.54 -10.39
C GLU A 389 -114.47 31.05 -10.25
N TYR A 390 -114.23 32.35 -10.42
CA TYR A 390 -112.92 32.96 -10.21
C TYR A 390 -112.45 32.87 -8.76
N ASP A 391 -113.29 33.26 -7.80
CA ASP A 391 -112.96 33.23 -6.37
C ASP A 391 -112.66 31.78 -5.92
N GLY A 392 -113.41 30.80 -6.45
CA GLY A 392 -113.15 29.37 -6.23
C GLY A 392 -111.81 28.90 -6.82
N ALA A 393 -111.48 29.31 -8.05
CA ALA A 393 -110.22 28.97 -8.68
C ALA A 393 -109.01 29.63 -7.98
N LEU A 394 -109.17 30.88 -7.51
CA LEU A 394 -108.14 31.60 -6.74
C LEU A 394 -107.88 30.94 -5.38
N ALA A 395 -108.94 30.55 -4.66
CA ALA A 395 -108.81 29.84 -3.39
C ALA A 395 -108.10 28.49 -3.57
N GLN A 396 -108.41 27.77 -4.66
CA GLN A 396 -107.76 26.51 -5.00
C GLN A 396 -106.26 26.69 -5.33
N GLU A 397 -105.90 27.72 -6.09
CA GLU A 397 -104.51 28.08 -6.35
C GLU A 397 -103.76 28.37 -5.04
N GLN A 398 -104.31 29.24 -4.19
CA GLN A 398 -103.67 29.63 -2.92
C GLN A 398 -103.45 28.44 -1.98
N LEU A 399 -104.43 27.53 -1.90
CA LEU A 399 -104.30 26.29 -1.12
C LEU A 399 -103.17 25.42 -1.66
N LEU A 400 -103.09 25.23 -2.98
CA LEU A 400 -102.05 24.42 -3.60
C LEU A 400 -100.67 25.08 -3.48
N ALA A 401 -100.59 26.41 -3.62
CA ALA A 401 -99.35 27.17 -3.43
C ALA A 401 -98.81 27.02 -2.01
N THR A 402 -99.67 27.18 -1.01
CA THR A 402 -99.30 27.00 0.41
C THR A 402 -98.78 25.57 0.67
N ARG A 403 -99.47 24.56 0.15
CA ARG A 403 -99.04 23.15 0.27
C ARG A 403 -97.72 22.85 -0.43
N VAL A 404 -97.47 23.50 -1.58
CA VAL A 404 -96.20 23.38 -2.30
C VAL A 404 -95.06 23.99 -1.49
N ASP A 405 -95.27 25.17 -0.90
CA ASP A 405 -94.25 25.82 -0.06
C ASP A 405 -93.96 25.01 1.21
N GLU A 406 -94.98 24.53 1.91
CA GLU A 406 -94.83 23.64 3.07
C GLU A 406 -94.03 22.37 2.71
N LEU A 407 -94.42 21.68 1.64
CA LEU A 407 -93.72 20.46 1.23
C LEU A 407 -92.30 20.73 0.73
N LYS A 408 -92.06 21.89 0.12
CA LYS A 408 -90.72 22.31 -0.31
C LYS A 408 -89.79 22.50 0.87
N ASP A 409 -90.26 23.15 1.94
CA ASP A 409 -89.48 23.34 3.17
C ASP A 409 -89.18 21.99 3.84
N ASP A 410 -90.16 21.08 3.90
CA ASP A 410 -89.97 19.71 4.41
C ASP A 410 -88.93 18.93 3.58
N VAL A 411 -88.94 19.07 2.25
CA VAL A 411 -87.96 18.41 1.36
C VAL A 411 -86.55 18.98 1.57
N LEU A 412 -86.40 20.29 1.79
CA LEU A 412 -85.11 20.93 2.05
C LEU A 412 -84.54 20.53 3.41
N ASP A 413 -85.38 20.47 4.44
CA ASP A 413 -85.01 19.99 5.78
C ASP A 413 -84.60 18.51 5.75
N LEU A 414 -85.40 17.64 5.11
CA LEU A 414 -85.05 16.23 4.93
C LEU A 414 -83.71 16.05 4.20
N ARG A 415 -83.45 16.88 3.18
CA ARG A 415 -82.18 16.86 2.44
C ARG A 415 -81.00 17.34 3.29
N SER A 416 -81.19 18.34 4.15
CA SER A 416 -80.15 18.78 5.07
C SER A 416 -79.77 17.66 6.05
N ARG A 417 -80.78 16.99 6.62
CA ARG A 417 -80.58 15.87 7.55
C ARG A 417 -79.89 14.69 6.88
N SER A 418 -80.24 14.39 5.62
CA SER A 418 -79.60 13.32 4.85
C SER A 418 -78.14 13.61 4.49
N ILE A 419 -77.78 14.87 4.23
CA ILE A 419 -76.38 15.26 3.99
C ILE A 419 -75.53 14.99 5.22
N GLN A 420 -75.99 15.43 6.41
CA GLN A 420 -75.26 15.22 7.65
C GLN A 420 -75.12 13.72 7.98
N TYR A 421 -76.19 12.93 7.80
CA TYR A 421 -76.12 11.47 7.93
C TYR A 421 -75.06 10.86 7.01
N ASN A 422 -75.03 11.26 5.73
CA ASN A 422 -74.04 10.77 4.76
C ASN A 422 -72.60 11.22 5.03
N ILE A 423 -72.39 12.32 5.76
CA ILE A 423 -71.06 12.75 6.22
C ILE A 423 -70.58 11.82 7.32
N LEU A 424 -71.42 11.59 8.33
CA LEU A 424 -71.12 10.66 9.44
C LEU A 424 -70.94 9.23 8.92
N GLN A 425 -71.75 8.80 7.95
CA GLN A 425 -71.60 7.48 7.33
C GLN A 425 -70.27 7.36 6.59
N ARG A 426 -69.87 8.38 5.81
CA ARG A 426 -68.55 8.39 5.15
C ARG A 426 -67.39 8.35 6.13
N GLU A 427 -67.51 9.01 7.29
CA GLU A 427 -66.50 8.96 8.34
C GLU A 427 -66.39 7.54 8.93
N VAL A 428 -67.52 6.90 9.23
CA VAL A 428 -67.56 5.48 9.67
C VAL A 428 -66.92 4.57 8.62
N ASP A 429 -67.30 4.71 7.34
CA ASP A 429 -66.77 3.86 6.26
C ASP A 429 -65.27 4.06 6.08
N THR A 430 -64.79 5.32 6.15
CA THR A 430 -63.35 5.63 6.08
C THR A 430 -62.58 5.02 7.25
N ASN A 431 -63.10 5.17 8.48
CA ASN A 431 -62.46 4.59 9.67
C ASN A 431 -62.46 3.06 9.61
N ARG A 432 -63.52 2.45 9.06
CA ARG A 432 -63.62 1.01 8.86
C ARG A 432 -62.60 0.52 7.83
N GLU A 433 -62.48 1.19 6.70
CA GLU A 433 -61.51 0.84 5.65
C GLU A 433 -60.06 0.97 6.17
N LEU A 434 -59.75 2.05 6.90
CA LEU A 434 -58.44 2.22 7.53
C LEU A 434 -58.15 1.14 8.57
N TYR A 435 -59.14 0.79 9.40
CA TYR A 435 -59.01 -0.27 10.39
C TYR A 435 -58.79 -1.64 9.73
N GLU A 436 -59.57 -1.99 8.70
CA GLU A 436 -59.45 -3.24 7.96
C GLU A 436 -58.12 -3.35 7.22
N GLY A 437 -57.68 -2.28 6.54
CA GLY A 437 -56.39 -2.23 5.86
C GLY A 437 -55.22 -2.38 6.83
N LEU A 438 -55.27 -1.69 7.97
CA LEU A 438 -54.24 -1.83 9.01
C LEU A 438 -54.25 -3.22 9.66
N LEU A 439 -55.44 -3.81 9.84
CA LEU A 439 -55.61 -5.14 10.41
C LEU A 439 -55.05 -6.21 9.47
N GLN A 440 -55.30 -6.07 8.17
CA GLN A 440 -54.69 -6.91 7.15
C GLN A 440 -53.17 -6.79 7.23
N ARG A 441 -52.61 -5.57 7.32
CA ARG A 441 -51.17 -5.36 7.42
C ARG A 441 -50.58 -5.98 8.69
N TYR A 442 -51.25 -5.86 9.83
CA TYR A 442 -50.88 -6.51 11.09
C TYR A 442 -50.86 -8.04 10.95
N LYS A 443 -51.89 -8.63 10.32
CA LYS A 443 -51.96 -10.07 10.05
C LYS A 443 -50.86 -10.53 9.08
N GLU A 444 -50.60 -9.79 8.01
CA GLU A 444 -49.52 -10.07 7.06
C GLU A 444 -48.16 -10.13 7.76
N ILE A 445 -47.83 -9.14 8.60
CA ILE A 445 -46.59 -9.12 9.38
C ILE A 445 -46.56 -10.25 10.41
N GLY A 446 -47.70 -10.60 11.01
CA GLY A 446 -47.82 -11.72 11.94
C GLY A 446 -47.57 -13.09 11.29
N VAL A 447 -47.98 -13.28 10.04
CA VAL A 447 -47.79 -14.54 9.29
C VAL A 447 -46.42 -14.57 8.60
N ALA A 448 -45.98 -13.47 7.99
CA ALA A 448 -44.69 -13.35 7.31
C ALA A 448 -43.51 -13.27 8.28
N GLY A 449 -43.68 -12.69 9.46
CA GLY A 449 -42.66 -12.60 10.51
C GLY A 449 -42.36 -13.92 11.21
N GLY A 450 -43.16 -14.97 10.97
CA GLY A 450 -43.00 -16.30 11.61
C GLY A 450 -41.88 -17.16 11.03
N VAL A 451 -41.37 -16.85 9.83
CA VAL A 451 -40.24 -17.58 9.22
C VAL A 451 -39.20 -16.56 8.77
N GLY A 452 -38.34 -16.16 9.71
CA GLY A 452 -37.15 -15.37 9.39
C GLY A 452 -36.29 -16.16 8.41
N THR A 453 -36.38 -15.86 7.11
CA THR A 453 -35.44 -16.37 6.12
C THR A 453 -34.08 -15.83 6.48
N ASN A 454 -33.25 -16.66 7.12
CA ASN A 454 -31.91 -16.25 7.49
C ASN A 454 -31.10 -16.00 6.22
N ASN A 455 -30.79 -14.73 5.95
CA ASN A 455 -30.04 -14.32 4.78
C ASN A 455 -28.52 -14.54 4.96
N ILE A 456 -28.11 -15.11 6.09
CA ILE A 456 -26.72 -15.44 6.39
C ILE A 456 -26.64 -16.94 6.65
N SER A 457 -25.92 -17.66 5.80
CA SER A 457 -25.70 -19.10 5.96
C SER A 457 -24.22 -19.41 6.11
N ILE A 458 -23.90 -20.46 6.87
CA ILE A 458 -22.54 -21.00 6.94
C ILE A 458 -22.40 -21.95 5.75
N VAL A 459 -21.45 -21.66 4.86
CA VAL A 459 -21.13 -22.51 3.71
C VAL A 459 -20.20 -23.63 4.15
N ASP A 460 -19.08 -23.25 4.79
CA ASP A 460 -18.10 -24.19 5.31
C ASP A 460 -17.83 -23.87 6.78
N ARG A 461 -18.07 -24.83 7.67
CA ARG A 461 -17.68 -24.72 9.09
C ARG A 461 -16.15 -24.85 9.21
N ALA A 462 -15.58 -24.21 10.22
CA ALA A 462 -14.16 -24.35 10.49
C ALA A 462 -13.83 -25.77 10.97
N GLU A 463 -12.79 -26.36 10.39
CA GLU A 463 -12.18 -27.61 10.86
C GLU A 463 -10.93 -27.31 11.70
N VAL A 464 -10.52 -28.27 12.53
CA VAL A 464 -9.29 -28.16 13.32
C VAL A 464 -8.07 -28.16 12.38
N PRO A 465 -7.26 -27.08 12.36
CA PRO A 465 -6.13 -26.98 11.43
C PRO A 465 -5.03 -28.00 11.73
N MET A 466 -4.70 -28.82 10.72
CA MET A 466 -3.66 -29.86 10.81
C MET A 466 -2.23 -29.30 10.69
N GLY A 467 -2.07 -28.11 10.09
CA GLY A 467 -0.78 -27.47 9.84
C GLY A 467 -0.59 -26.16 10.60
N ARG A 468 0.66 -25.80 10.87
CA ARG A 468 1.04 -24.50 11.48
C ARG A 468 0.93 -23.41 10.41
N PHE A 469 0.19 -22.35 10.68
CA PHE A 469 0.11 -21.18 9.80
C PHE A 469 1.34 -20.28 9.93
N LYS A 470 1.83 -20.08 11.17
CA LYS A 470 3.09 -19.38 11.46
C LYS A 470 3.91 -20.15 12.50
N PRO A 471 5.25 -20.04 12.49
CA PRO A 471 6.08 -19.38 11.48
C PRO A 471 6.26 -20.23 10.20
N SER A 472 6.47 -19.58 9.05
CA SER A 472 6.75 -20.26 7.78
C SER A 472 8.24 -20.59 7.67
N LEU A 473 8.56 -21.88 7.80
CA LEU A 473 9.95 -22.37 7.78
C LEU A 473 10.69 -21.91 6.52
N SER A 474 10.07 -21.99 5.36
CA SER A 474 10.67 -21.58 4.08
C SER A 474 11.00 -20.09 4.04
N LEU A 475 10.09 -19.22 4.51
CA LEU A 475 10.30 -17.77 4.49
C LEU A 475 11.40 -17.35 5.47
N ASN A 476 11.35 -17.87 6.70
CA ASN A 476 12.36 -17.55 7.71
C ASN A 476 13.75 -18.05 7.30
N LEU A 477 13.83 -19.24 6.69
CA LEU A 477 15.08 -19.80 6.21
C LEU A 477 15.61 -19.05 4.98
N ALA A 478 14.72 -18.63 4.07
CA ALA A 478 15.08 -17.75 2.95
C ALA A 478 15.62 -16.40 3.44
N LEU A 479 14.97 -15.80 4.44
CA LEU A 479 15.45 -14.56 5.06
C LEU A 479 16.81 -14.76 5.74
N ALA A 480 16.98 -15.84 6.51
CA ALA A 480 18.26 -16.17 7.14
C ALA A 480 19.37 -16.42 6.11
N PHE A 481 19.04 -17.04 4.96
CA PHE A 481 19.97 -17.24 3.86
C PHE A 481 20.42 -15.91 3.24
N VAL A 482 19.48 -15.00 2.96
CA VAL A 482 19.80 -13.68 2.40
C VAL A 482 20.66 -12.87 3.38
N VAL A 483 20.26 -12.79 4.65
CA VAL A 483 21.00 -12.07 5.69
C VAL A 483 22.38 -12.68 5.91
N GLY A 484 22.48 -14.01 6.00
CA GLY A 484 23.75 -14.73 6.17
C GLY A 484 24.68 -14.53 4.98
N GLY A 485 24.14 -14.51 3.76
CA GLY A 485 24.89 -14.23 2.54
C GLY A 485 25.46 -12.81 2.53
N MET A 486 24.62 -11.80 2.80
CA MET A 486 25.05 -10.41 2.88
C MET A 486 26.12 -10.20 3.96
N LEU A 487 25.92 -10.76 5.16
CA LEU A 487 26.89 -10.64 6.24
C LEU A 487 28.21 -11.34 5.92
N GLY A 488 28.15 -12.53 5.31
CA GLY A 488 29.35 -13.27 4.88
C GLY A 488 30.16 -12.50 3.84
N VAL A 489 29.48 -11.92 2.85
CA VAL A 489 30.07 -11.06 1.82
C VAL A 489 30.71 -9.82 2.46
N LEU A 490 29.99 -9.13 3.36
CA LEU A 490 30.49 -7.94 4.04
C LEU A 490 31.78 -8.24 4.83
N ILE A 491 31.80 -9.31 5.62
CA ILE A 491 32.99 -9.71 6.38
C ILE A 491 34.14 -10.09 5.45
N ALA A 492 33.86 -10.71 4.29
CA ALA A 492 34.88 -11.02 3.29
C ALA A 492 35.56 -9.76 2.74
N PHE A 493 34.78 -8.72 2.44
CA PHE A 493 35.33 -7.43 2.03
C PHE A 493 36.14 -6.78 3.14
N VAL A 494 35.60 -6.67 4.36
CA VAL A 494 36.30 -6.03 5.48
C VAL A 494 37.65 -6.68 5.75
N LEU A 495 37.73 -8.01 5.77
CA LEU A 495 38.99 -8.70 6.00
C LEU A 495 39.97 -8.58 4.83
N GLU A 496 39.51 -8.34 3.61
CA GLU A 496 40.40 -8.06 2.48
C GLU A 496 40.92 -6.62 2.52
N PHE A 497 40.07 -5.64 2.85
CA PHE A 497 40.48 -4.26 3.04
C PHE A 497 41.51 -4.10 4.17
N LEU A 498 41.50 -4.98 5.16
CA LEU A 498 42.49 -5.00 6.25
C LEU A 498 43.83 -5.67 5.87
N ASP A 499 43.92 -6.35 4.72
CA ASP A 499 45.13 -7.05 4.24
C ASP A 499 45.96 -6.22 3.25
N ASP A 500 46.77 -5.31 3.80
CA ASP A 500 47.68 -4.40 3.06
C ASP A 500 49.08 -5.01 2.80
N SER A 501 49.13 -6.30 2.45
CA SER A 501 50.38 -7.00 2.08
C SER A 501 50.70 -6.86 0.59
N ILE A 502 51.99 -6.75 0.25
CA ILE A 502 52.48 -6.65 -1.14
C ILE A 502 52.37 -8.02 -1.80
N LYS A 503 51.51 -8.15 -2.80
CA LYS A 503 51.15 -9.42 -3.46
C LYS A 503 51.71 -9.52 -4.87
N SER A 504 51.91 -8.40 -5.57
CA SER A 504 52.31 -8.39 -6.97
C SER A 504 53.53 -7.49 -7.26
N PRO A 505 54.24 -7.73 -8.38
CA PRO A 505 55.32 -6.84 -8.84
C PRO A 505 54.84 -5.40 -9.08
N GLU A 506 53.65 -5.24 -9.64
CA GLU A 506 53.06 -3.92 -9.96
C GLU A 506 52.79 -3.13 -8.68
N GLU A 507 52.39 -3.80 -7.60
CA GLU A 507 52.23 -3.17 -6.28
C GLU A 507 53.57 -2.65 -5.74
N VAL A 508 54.68 -3.37 -5.97
CA VAL A 508 56.02 -2.89 -5.59
C VAL A 508 56.38 -1.61 -6.34
N GLU A 509 56.15 -1.56 -7.64
CA GLU A 509 56.43 -0.37 -8.45
C GLU A 509 55.53 0.80 -8.06
N LYS A 510 54.22 0.57 -7.96
CA LYS A 510 53.22 1.59 -7.63
C LYS A 510 53.37 2.12 -6.20
N GLN A 511 53.64 1.25 -5.22
CA GLN A 511 53.63 1.63 -3.81
C GLN A 511 55.01 2.05 -3.30
N LEU A 512 56.11 1.47 -3.80
CA LEU A 512 57.47 1.74 -3.33
C LEU A 512 58.29 2.60 -4.31
N GLY A 513 57.85 2.75 -5.56
CA GLY A 513 58.60 3.50 -6.58
C GLY A 513 59.93 2.83 -6.96
N LEU A 514 60.08 1.53 -6.70
CA LEU A 514 61.27 0.74 -7.03
C LEU A 514 61.01 -0.14 -8.25
N ALA A 515 61.98 -0.23 -9.15
CA ALA A 515 61.95 -1.22 -10.22
C ALA A 515 62.03 -2.65 -9.64
N VAL A 516 61.20 -3.55 -10.14
CA VAL A 516 61.27 -4.97 -9.77
C VAL A 516 62.32 -5.66 -10.64
N LEU A 517 63.46 -6.01 -10.03
CA LEU A 517 64.58 -6.64 -10.74
C LEU A 517 64.37 -8.15 -10.96
N GLY A 518 63.39 -8.75 -10.29
CA GLY A 518 62.91 -10.09 -10.61
C GLY A 518 61.94 -10.65 -9.58
N VAL A 519 61.27 -11.73 -9.99
CA VAL A 519 60.22 -12.42 -9.23
C VAL A 519 60.66 -13.86 -9.01
N ILE A 520 60.89 -14.23 -7.75
CA ILE A 520 61.36 -15.58 -7.39
C ILE A 520 60.16 -16.44 -6.99
N PRO A 521 59.91 -17.56 -7.69
CA PRO A 521 58.76 -18.41 -7.41
C PRO A 521 58.87 -19.09 -6.05
N LYS A 522 57.71 -19.34 -5.43
CA LYS A 522 57.62 -20.13 -4.20
C LYS A 522 57.90 -21.61 -4.50
N LEU A 523 58.90 -22.17 -3.83
CA LEU A 523 59.23 -23.58 -3.93
C LEU A 523 58.08 -24.46 -3.38
N GLY A 524 57.89 -25.62 -4.02
CA GLY A 524 56.93 -26.63 -3.57
C GLY A 524 57.28 -27.18 -2.19
N LYS A 525 56.29 -27.79 -1.51
CA LYS A 525 56.52 -28.40 -0.19
C LYS A 525 57.60 -29.49 -0.30
N GLY A 526 58.67 -29.37 0.49
CA GLY A 526 59.75 -30.37 0.57
C GLY A 526 60.97 -30.12 -0.31
N VAL A 527 60.96 -29.10 -1.18
CA VAL A 527 62.12 -28.75 -2.01
C VAL A 527 62.96 -27.68 -1.32
N THR A 528 64.24 -27.96 -1.09
CA THR A 528 65.17 -26.96 -0.52
C THR A 528 65.65 -25.97 -1.59
N PRO A 529 65.96 -24.71 -1.23
CA PRO A 529 66.54 -23.76 -2.18
C PRO A 529 67.84 -24.25 -2.82
N THR A 530 68.66 -25.00 -2.06
CA THR A 530 69.90 -25.60 -2.57
C THR A 530 69.67 -26.65 -3.64
N GLU A 531 68.64 -27.49 -3.50
CA GLU A 531 68.27 -28.50 -4.51
C GLU A 531 67.70 -27.84 -5.77
N ALA A 532 66.82 -26.85 -5.61
CA ALA A 532 66.21 -26.13 -6.73
C ALA A 532 67.25 -25.38 -7.60
N LEU A 533 68.36 -24.94 -6.99
CA LEU A 533 69.47 -24.26 -7.68
C LEU A 533 70.43 -25.19 -8.41
N LEU A 534 70.49 -26.47 -8.02
CA LEU A 534 71.29 -27.47 -8.73
C LEU A 534 70.65 -27.86 -10.06
N ASP A 535 69.31 -27.80 -10.12
CA ASP A 535 68.58 -27.97 -11.37
C ASP A 535 68.65 -26.68 -12.22
N MET A 536 69.49 -26.71 -13.26
CA MET A 536 69.68 -25.60 -14.18
C MET A 536 68.42 -25.25 -14.99
N ARG A 537 67.45 -26.17 -15.09
CA ARG A 537 66.19 -25.96 -15.85
C ARG A 537 65.03 -25.53 -14.96
N SER A 538 65.24 -25.42 -13.65
CA SER A 538 64.17 -25.02 -12.73
C SER A 538 63.76 -23.56 -12.94
N ALA A 539 62.47 -23.28 -12.78
CA ALA A 539 61.94 -21.90 -12.81
C ALA A 539 62.59 -21.00 -11.73
N PHE A 540 63.10 -21.60 -10.65
CA PHE A 540 63.82 -20.90 -9.59
C PHE A 540 65.21 -20.46 -10.07
N SER A 541 65.96 -21.34 -10.74
CA SER A 541 67.27 -21.02 -11.33
C SER A 541 67.16 -19.97 -12.44
N GLU A 542 66.17 -20.09 -13.32
CA GLU A 542 65.95 -19.13 -14.41
C GLU A 542 65.59 -17.73 -13.86
N ALA A 543 64.73 -17.65 -12.85
CA ALA A 543 64.39 -16.38 -12.21
C ALA A 543 65.63 -15.64 -11.66
N TYR A 544 66.56 -16.34 -11.02
CA TYR A 544 67.81 -15.72 -10.55
C TYR A 544 68.80 -15.37 -11.68
N ARG A 545 68.74 -16.06 -12.83
CA ARG A 545 69.48 -15.65 -14.04
C ARG A 545 68.90 -14.35 -14.59
N SER A 546 67.58 -14.20 -14.62
CA SER A 546 66.92 -12.95 -15.00
C SER A 546 67.31 -11.81 -14.06
N VAL A 547 67.30 -12.03 -12.74
CA VAL A 547 67.74 -11.03 -11.74
C VAL A 547 69.20 -10.63 -11.99
N ARG A 548 70.09 -11.59 -12.25
CA ARG A 548 71.49 -11.30 -12.57
C ARG A 548 71.60 -10.41 -13.81
N THR A 549 70.86 -10.72 -14.87
CA THR A 549 70.84 -9.91 -16.10
C THR A 549 70.28 -8.51 -15.83
N ALA A 550 69.18 -8.38 -15.09
CA ALA A 550 68.61 -7.09 -14.71
C ALA A 550 69.61 -6.25 -13.89
N LEU A 551 70.34 -6.87 -12.96
CA LEU A 551 71.40 -6.21 -12.19
C LEU A 551 72.55 -5.72 -13.07
N GLN A 552 72.90 -6.41 -14.17
CA GLN A 552 73.90 -5.93 -15.13
C GLN A 552 73.49 -4.62 -15.80
N PHE A 553 72.20 -4.33 -15.91
CA PHE A 553 71.67 -3.08 -16.47
C PHE A 553 71.26 -2.06 -15.39
N SER A 554 71.49 -2.35 -14.11
CA SER A 554 71.05 -1.49 -12.99
C SER A 554 71.89 -0.21 -12.82
N THR A 555 73.09 -0.15 -13.41
CA THR A 555 73.92 1.06 -13.42
C THR A 555 74.60 1.24 -14.78
N GLU A 556 74.99 2.48 -15.11
CA GLU A 556 75.70 2.83 -16.37
C GLU A 556 77.01 2.04 -16.57
N THR A 557 77.63 1.57 -15.48
CA THR A 557 78.90 0.82 -15.50
C THR A 557 78.71 -0.68 -15.25
N GLY A 558 77.47 -1.19 -15.29
CA GLY A 558 77.16 -2.59 -15.01
C GLY A 558 76.68 -2.87 -13.59
N VAL A 559 76.96 -4.06 -13.06
CA VAL A 559 76.70 -4.39 -11.64
C VAL A 559 77.67 -3.58 -10.77
N PRO A 560 77.25 -2.97 -9.65
CA PRO A 560 78.18 -2.28 -8.76
C PRO A 560 79.22 -3.25 -8.20
N ARG A 561 80.46 -2.79 -7.99
CA ARG A 561 81.55 -3.63 -7.44
C ARG A 561 81.30 -4.11 -6.01
N SER A 562 80.36 -3.49 -5.30
CA SER A 562 79.84 -3.98 -4.03
C SER A 562 78.31 -3.89 -3.99
N LEU A 563 77.66 -4.99 -3.59
CA LEU A 563 76.21 -5.15 -3.58
C LEU A 563 75.76 -5.65 -2.20
N LEU A 564 74.93 -4.88 -1.50
CA LEU A 564 74.22 -5.35 -0.31
C LEU A 564 72.90 -6.00 -0.70
N VAL A 565 72.60 -7.17 -0.14
CA VAL A 565 71.28 -7.78 -0.20
C VAL A 565 70.66 -7.72 1.19
N THR A 566 69.51 -7.06 1.32
CA THR A 566 68.79 -6.91 2.60
C THR A 566 67.28 -7.05 2.38
N SER A 567 66.49 -7.05 3.45
CA SER A 567 65.04 -7.25 3.40
C SER A 567 64.33 -6.45 4.49
N PRO A 568 63.06 -6.03 4.33
CA PRO A 568 62.33 -5.37 5.41
C PRO A 568 62.23 -6.21 6.70
N ARG A 569 61.97 -7.51 6.60
CA ARG A 569 61.78 -8.41 7.76
C ARG A 569 62.67 -9.66 7.69
N PRO A 570 62.86 -10.37 8.81
CA PRO A 570 63.55 -11.67 8.81
C PRO A 570 62.86 -12.70 7.89
N ALA A 571 63.64 -13.65 7.39
CA ALA A 571 63.18 -14.82 6.61
C ALA A 571 62.55 -14.54 5.23
N GLU A 572 62.71 -13.34 4.66
CA GLU A 572 62.20 -12.97 3.34
C GLU A 572 63.08 -13.49 2.17
N GLY A 573 64.20 -14.16 2.43
CA GLY A 573 65.03 -14.81 1.41
C GLY A 573 66.35 -14.12 1.06
N LYS A 574 66.72 -13.05 1.78
CA LYS A 574 67.97 -12.28 1.61
C LYS A 574 69.25 -13.12 1.44
N SER A 575 69.49 -14.05 2.35
CA SER A 575 70.70 -14.89 2.37
C SER A 575 70.75 -15.88 1.21
N THR A 576 69.60 -16.46 0.86
CA THR A 576 69.46 -17.32 -0.32
C THR A 576 69.70 -16.53 -1.60
N THR A 577 69.16 -15.31 -1.70
CA THR A 577 69.40 -14.40 -2.83
C THR A 577 70.87 -14.01 -2.94
N ALA A 578 71.51 -13.62 -1.83
CA ALA A 578 72.93 -13.24 -1.79
C ALA A 578 73.84 -14.39 -2.26
N LEU A 579 73.63 -15.59 -1.71
CA LEU A 579 74.39 -16.79 -2.09
C LEU A 579 74.18 -17.18 -3.55
N THR A 580 72.93 -17.14 -4.02
CA THR A 580 72.59 -17.52 -5.40
C THR A 580 73.19 -16.55 -6.41
N LEU A 581 73.09 -15.24 -6.16
CA LEU A 581 73.71 -14.24 -7.02
C LEU A 581 75.23 -14.38 -7.02
N ALA A 582 75.85 -14.66 -5.87
CA ALA A 582 77.29 -14.88 -5.77
C ALA A 582 77.76 -16.06 -6.65
N ARG A 583 77.05 -17.19 -6.58
CA ARG A 583 77.31 -18.35 -7.45
C ARG A 583 77.10 -18.02 -8.92
N ASN A 584 76.01 -17.35 -9.27
CA ASN A 584 75.68 -17.01 -10.65
C ASN A 584 76.69 -16.05 -11.30
N PHE A 585 77.32 -15.15 -10.53
CA PHE A 585 78.39 -14.28 -11.02
C PHE A 585 79.74 -15.02 -11.08
N ALA A 586 80.05 -15.87 -10.10
CA ALA A 586 81.27 -16.69 -10.11
C ALA A 586 81.30 -17.64 -11.33
N GLN A 587 80.16 -18.25 -11.66
CA GLN A 587 80.00 -19.08 -12.87
C GLN A 587 80.20 -18.30 -14.19
N LEU A 588 80.04 -16.98 -14.20
CA LEU A 588 80.39 -16.13 -15.35
C LEU A 588 81.88 -15.77 -15.40
N GLY A 589 82.71 -16.41 -14.56
CA GLY A 589 84.15 -16.17 -14.48
C GLY A 589 84.53 -14.93 -13.67
N LYS A 590 83.59 -14.31 -12.94
CA LYS A 590 83.91 -13.19 -12.03
C LYS A 590 84.52 -13.74 -10.73
N ARG A 591 85.52 -13.04 -10.21
CA ARG A 591 86.03 -13.30 -8.85
C ARG A 591 85.08 -12.62 -7.85
N VAL A 592 84.34 -13.43 -7.10
CA VAL A 592 83.30 -12.93 -6.18
C VAL A 592 83.71 -13.18 -4.74
N LEU A 593 83.56 -12.17 -3.88
CA LEU A 593 83.62 -12.29 -2.44
C LEU A 593 82.22 -12.17 -1.85
N LEU A 594 81.72 -13.21 -1.19
CA LEU A 594 80.47 -13.17 -0.45
C LEU A 594 80.77 -13.02 1.05
N VAL A 595 80.19 -12.00 1.68
CA VAL A 595 80.42 -11.67 3.09
C VAL A 595 79.11 -11.84 3.88
N ASP A 596 79.14 -12.63 4.96
CA ASP A 596 78.03 -12.73 5.91
C ASP A 596 78.04 -11.51 6.84
N GLY A 597 77.29 -10.47 6.44
CA GLY A 597 77.13 -9.22 7.19
C GLY A 597 76.03 -9.27 8.25
N ASP A 598 75.25 -10.35 8.32
CA ASP A 598 74.23 -10.56 9.37
C ASP A 598 74.90 -11.15 10.62
N LEU A 599 75.60 -10.28 11.36
CA LEU A 599 76.27 -10.63 12.61
C LEU A 599 75.30 -10.94 13.77
N ARG A 600 73.99 -10.95 13.53
CA ARG A 600 72.97 -11.28 14.54
C ARG A 600 72.39 -12.67 14.33
N ASN A 601 72.07 -13.02 13.09
CA ASN A 601 71.55 -14.33 12.74
C ASN A 601 72.24 -14.88 11.49
N PRO A 602 73.55 -15.22 11.58
CA PRO A 602 74.33 -15.65 10.44
C PRO A 602 73.82 -16.99 9.92
N SER A 603 73.70 -17.07 8.59
CA SER A 603 73.08 -18.22 7.93
C SER A 603 73.91 -18.81 6.80
N LEU A 604 74.93 -18.10 6.30
CA LEU A 604 75.71 -18.56 5.16
C LEU A 604 76.56 -19.79 5.49
N HIS A 605 77.20 -19.84 6.66
CA HIS A 605 77.99 -21.00 7.10
C HIS A 605 77.14 -22.28 7.18
N LYS A 606 75.87 -22.18 7.58
CA LYS A 606 74.92 -23.32 7.62
C LYS A 606 74.51 -23.76 6.22
N GLN A 607 74.24 -22.81 5.32
CA GLN A 607 73.85 -23.09 3.93
C GLN A 607 74.99 -23.72 3.13
N LEU A 608 76.23 -23.33 3.41
CA LEU A 608 77.43 -23.80 2.71
C LEU A 608 78.18 -24.92 3.42
N ARG A 609 77.76 -25.30 4.64
CA ARG A 609 78.44 -26.29 5.50
C ARG A 609 79.91 -25.93 5.76
N LEU A 610 80.18 -24.66 6.02
CA LEU A 610 81.52 -24.12 6.31
C LEU A 610 81.73 -23.91 7.82
N ASP A 611 82.99 -23.87 8.23
CA ASP A 611 83.35 -23.51 9.60
C ASP A 611 83.10 -22.01 9.85
N ASN A 612 82.64 -21.67 11.05
CA ASN A 612 82.31 -20.29 11.45
C ASN A 612 83.10 -19.82 12.68
N SER A 613 84.23 -20.47 12.98
CA SER A 613 85.11 -20.08 14.09
C SER A 613 85.85 -18.76 13.84
N ILE A 614 86.18 -18.47 12.58
CA ILE A 614 86.87 -17.26 12.11
C ILE A 614 86.06 -16.61 10.99
N GLY A 615 85.84 -15.30 11.07
CA GLY A 615 85.11 -14.56 10.04
C GLY A 615 85.15 -13.05 10.19
N LEU A 616 84.08 -12.39 9.70
CA LEU A 616 83.94 -10.94 9.64
C LEU A 616 84.16 -10.29 11.02
N THR A 617 83.58 -10.84 12.08
CA THR A 617 83.71 -10.32 13.45
C THR A 617 85.17 -10.28 13.92
N ASN A 618 85.93 -11.34 13.65
CA ASN A 618 87.35 -11.40 14.02
C ASN A 618 88.18 -10.36 13.25
N TYR A 619 87.87 -10.15 11.96
CA TYR A 619 88.53 -9.13 11.14
C TYR A 619 88.20 -7.71 11.60
N LEU A 620 86.93 -7.42 11.86
CA LEU A 620 86.47 -6.11 12.34
C LEU A 620 87.03 -5.78 13.72
N SER A 621 87.26 -6.78 14.57
CA SER A 621 87.92 -6.63 15.87
C SER A 621 89.46 -6.59 15.76
N GLY A 622 90.01 -6.99 14.63
CA GLY A 622 91.44 -7.00 14.34
C GLY A 622 92.25 -8.18 14.82
N ALA A 623 91.59 -9.27 15.13
CA ALA A 623 92.23 -10.54 15.48
C ALA A 623 92.86 -11.26 14.28
N VAL A 624 92.36 -11.03 13.07
CA VAL A 624 92.82 -11.73 11.83
C VAL A 624 92.91 -10.79 10.64
N ARG A 625 93.71 -11.16 9.64
CA ARG A 625 93.78 -10.44 8.35
C ARG A 625 92.74 -10.99 7.35
N PRO A 626 92.25 -10.20 6.38
CA PRO A 626 91.20 -10.64 5.45
C PRO A 626 91.48 -11.98 4.74
N PRO A 627 92.70 -12.27 4.22
CA PRO A 627 92.97 -13.55 3.55
C PRO A 627 92.82 -14.77 4.45
N GLU A 628 93.05 -14.61 5.76
CA GLU A 628 92.94 -15.70 6.76
C GLU A 628 91.47 -16.00 7.11
N ALA A 629 90.56 -15.04 6.86
CA ALA A 629 89.14 -15.17 7.10
C ALA A 629 88.33 -15.52 5.83
N PHE A 630 88.99 -15.72 4.69
CA PHE A 630 88.37 -16.14 3.44
C PHE A 630 88.43 -17.66 3.29
N GLN A 631 87.28 -18.27 3.07
CA GLN A 631 87.14 -19.70 2.79
C GLN A 631 86.78 -19.92 1.33
N GLU A 632 87.32 -20.98 0.74
CA GLU A 632 86.96 -21.42 -0.62
C GLU A 632 85.67 -22.23 -0.58
N THR A 633 84.93 -22.22 -1.70
CA THR A 633 83.68 -22.97 -1.83
C THR A 633 83.78 -23.96 -2.98
N GLU A 634 82.80 -24.87 -3.09
CA GLU A 634 82.68 -25.79 -4.23
C GLU A 634 82.55 -25.08 -5.59
N THR A 635 82.20 -23.79 -5.60
CA THR A 635 82.08 -22.98 -6.83
C THR A 635 83.41 -22.27 -7.13
N PRO A 636 84.08 -22.58 -8.27
CA PRO A 636 85.32 -21.89 -8.65
C PRO A 636 85.10 -20.37 -8.77
N GLY A 637 86.05 -19.59 -8.25
CA GLY A 637 85.98 -18.12 -8.30
C GLY A 637 85.13 -17.47 -7.20
N LEU A 638 84.44 -18.24 -6.36
CA LEU A 638 83.67 -17.74 -5.21
C LEU A 638 84.43 -17.97 -3.90
N ARG A 639 84.77 -16.88 -3.20
CA ARG A 639 85.26 -16.90 -1.82
C ARG A 639 84.21 -16.39 -0.86
N VAL A 640 84.17 -16.95 0.34
CA VAL A 640 83.20 -16.59 1.38
C VAL A 640 83.91 -16.15 2.65
N MET A 641 83.44 -15.05 3.24
CA MET A 641 83.80 -14.61 4.59
C MET A 641 82.56 -14.81 5.47
N CYS A 642 82.57 -15.86 6.28
CA CYS A 642 81.50 -16.13 7.27
C CYS A 642 81.47 -15.04 8.35
N SER A 643 80.43 -15.00 9.20
CA SER A 643 80.30 -13.95 10.22
C SER A 643 81.38 -14.03 11.31
N GLY A 644 81.87 -15.24 11.58
CA GLY A 644 82.63 -15.53 12.79
C GLY A 644 81.72 -15.62 14.03
N PRO A 645 82.31 -15.64 15.23
CA PRO A 645 81.58 -15.63 16.50
C PRO A 645 80.70 -14.40 16.61
N LEU A 646 79.53 -14.52 17.23
CA LEU A 646 78.58 -13.42 17.40
C LEU A 646 79.17 -12.34 18.32
N PRO A 647 79.32 -11.07 17.87
CA PRO A 647 79.83 -10.00 18.70
C PRO A 647 78.75 -9.45 19.65
N PRO A 648 79.15 -8.84 20.78
CA PRO A 648 78.20 -8.16 21.68
C PRO A 648 77.55 -6.92 21.03
N ASN A 649 78.33 -6.16 20.23
CA ASN A 649 77.86 -4.94 19.54
C ASN A 649 78.08 -5.01 18.01
N PRO A 650 77.20 -5.66 17.23
CA PRO A 650 77.30 -5.76 15.78
C PRO A 650 77.40 -4.42 15.04
N ALA A 651 76.53 -3.46 15.37
CA ALA A 651 76.41 -2.19 14.65
C ALA A 651 77.69 -1.34 14.74
N GLU A 652 78.33 -1.34 15.91
CA GLU A 652 79.56 -0.59 16.17
C GLU A 652 80.71 -1.12 15.31
N LEU A 653 80.88 -2.44 15.28
CA LEU A 653 81.88 -3.11 14.43
C LEU A 653 81.65 -2.83 12.94
N LEU A 654 80.39 -2.88 12.49
CA LEU A 654 80.03 -2.61 11.09
C LEU A 654 80.22 -1.13 10.70
N SER A 655 80.07 -0.20 11.64
CA SER A 655 80.32 1.23 11.41
C SER A 655 81.80 1.61 11.42
N GLY A 656 82.68 0.71 11.87
CA GLY A 656 84.10 0.96 11.99
C GLY A 656 84.83 1.08 10.63
N PRO A 657 86.02 1.71 10.61
CA PRO A 657 86.79 1.94 9.38
C PRO A 657 87.24 0.65 8.69
N ARG A 658 87.34 -0.46 9.43
CA ARG A 658 87.70 -1.78 8.89
C ARG A 658 86.63 -2.33 7.96
N MET A 659 85.34 -2.10 8.23
CA MET A 659 84.27 -2.56 7.33
C MET A 659 84.34 -1.81 5.98
N LEU A 660 84.54 -0.49 6.03
CA LEU A 660 84.77 0.32 4.83
C LEU A 660 86.01 -0.18 4.07
N SER A 661 87.12 -0.41 4.78
CA SER A 661 88.36 -0.95 4.19
C SER A 661 88.15 -2.31 3.52
N LEU A 662 87.37 -3.22 4.13
CA LEU A 662 87.04 -4.52 3.54
C LEU A 662 86.29 -4.36 2.22
N VAL A 663 85.30 -3.47 2.16
CA VAL A 663 84.53 -3.23 0.94
C VAL A 663 85.39 -2.57 -0.12
N THR A 664 86.14 -1.50 0.22
CA THR A 664 86.98 -0.77 -0.74
C THR A 664 88.11 -1.64 -1.29
N VAL A 665 88.91 -2.27 -0.43
CA VAL A 665 90.03 -3.15 -0.85
C VAL A 665 89.49 -4.43 -1.48
N GLY A 666 88.36 -4.94 -0.98
CA GLY A 666 87.65 -6.07 -1.59
C GLY A 666 87.25 -5.78 -3.03
N SER A 667 86.69 -4.59 -3.31
CA SER A 667 86.30 -4.16 -4.66
C SER A 667 87.49 -3.87 -5.61
N GLU A 668 88.73 -3.85 -5.12
CA GLU A 668 89.93 -3.82 -5.95
C GLU A 668 90.43 -5.24 -6.30
N LYS A 669 90.33 -6.17 -5.36
CA LYS A 669 90.83 -7.55 -5.53
C LYS A 669 89.81 -8.51 -6.15
N PHE A 670 88.53 -8.27 -5.90
CA PHE A 670 87.41 -9.04 -6.43
C PHE A 670 86.63 -8.19 -7.43
N ASP A 671 86.07 -8.84 -8.43
CA ASP A 671 85.26 -8.15 -9.45
C ASP A 671 83.89 -7.76 -8.88
N LEU A 672 83.42 -8.46 -7.84
CA LEU A 672 82.18 -8.20 -7.11
C LEU A 672 82.28 -8.64 -5.65
N VAL A 673 81.88 -7.76 -4.73
CA VAL A 673 81.70 -8.05 -3.31
C VAL A 673 80.20 -8.07 -2.99
N ILE A 674 79.63 -9.22 -2.61
CA ILE A 674 78.23 -9.33 -2.19
C ILE A 674 78.19 -9.43 -0.67
N ILE A 675 77.35 -8.62 -0.04
CA ILE A 675 77.15 -8.62 1.42
C ILE A 675 75.74 -9.13 1.70
N ASP A 676 75.62 -10.24 2.43
CA ASP A 676 74.35 -10.68 3.00
C ASP A 676 74.07 -9.84 4.26
N GLY A 677 73.12 -8.91 4.16
CA GLY A 677 72.81 -7.96 5.23
C GLY A 677 71.66 -8.40 6.11
N PRO A 678 71.61 -7.98 7.39
CA PRO A 678 70.46 -8.21 8.28
C PRO A 678 69.19 -7.49 7.77
N PRO A 679 68.00 -7.79 8.32
CA PRO A 679 66.78 -7.07 7.94
C PRO A 679 66.83 -5.59 8.37
N VAL A 680 66.17 -4.72 7.60
CA VAL A 680 66.22 -3.26 7.80
C VAL A 680 65.36 -2.81 8.98
N MET A 681 64.22 -3.47 9.22
CA MET A 681 63.32 -3.09 10.30
C MET A 681 63.86 -3.57 11.64
N GLY A 682 63.93 -2.64 12.60
CA GLY A 682 64.37 -2.92 13.97
C GLY A 682 65.90 -2.86 14.20
N LEU A 683 66.72 -2.71 13.14
CA LEU A 683 68.19 -2.79 13.24
C LEU A 683 68.88 -1.58 12.58
N ALA A 684 70.06 -1.20 13.10
CA ALA A 684 70.91 -0.14 12.54
C ALA A 684 71.92 -0.67 11.50
N ASP A 685 72.22 -1.97 11.61
CA ASP A 685 73.24 -2.68 10.86
C ASP A 685 73.06 -2.59 9.33
N ALA A 686 71.83 -2.84 8.83
CA ALA A 686 71.55 -2.82 7.39
C ALA A 686 71.68 -1.44 6.74
N PRO A 687 71.14 -0.34 7.33
CA PRO A 687 71.43 1.01 6.84
C PRO A 687 72.93 1.38 6.82
N ILE A 688 73.72 0.94 7.82
CA ILE A 688 75.18 1.17 7.86
C ILE A 688 75.87 0.47 6.69
N LEU A 689 75.57 -0.82 6.50
CA LEU A 689 76.08 -1.59 5.36
C LEU A 689 75.64 -1.02 4.01
N ALA A 690 74.42 -0.49 3.93
CA ALA A 690 73.84 0.03 2.70
C ALA A 690 74.48 1.36 2.28
N ASN A 691 75.00 2.14 3.25
CA ASN A 691 75.73 3.37 2.99
C ASN A 691 77.11 3.12 2.37
N ILE A 692 77.81 2.04 2.79
CA ILE A 692 79.15 1.71 2.31
C ILE A 692 79.14 0.85 1.04
N ALA A 693 78.02 0.18 0.74
CA ALA A 693 77.87 -0.63 -0.48
C ALA A 693 77.60 0.26 -1.71
N GLY A 694 78.14 -0.14 -2.86
CA GLY A 694 77.94 0.55 -4.15
C GLY A 694 76.52 0.44 -4.70
N GLY A 695 75.74 -0.55 -4.23
CA GLY A 695 74.31 -0.68 -4.48
C GLY A 695 73.64 -1.60 -3.47
N THR A 696 72.33 -1.45 -3.29
CA THR A 696 71.50 -2.25 -2.38
C THR A 696 70.32 -2.87 -3.12
N LEU A 697 70.14 -4.18 -2.99
CA LEU A 697 68.99 -4.95 -3.46
C LEU A 697 68.05 -5.24 -2.29
N LEU A 698 66.79 -4.81 -2.40
CA LEU A 698 65.78 -5.03 -1.37
C LEU A 698 64.92 -6.25 -1.70
N VAL A 699 65.02 -7.31 -0.90
CA VAL A 699 64.22 -8.52 -1.05
C VAL A 699 62.91 -8.36 -0.26
N ILE A 700 61.76 -8.60 -0.89
CA ILE A 700 60.42 -8.46 -0.30
C ILE A 700 59.66 -9.77 -0.48
N GLU A 701 59.09 -10.32 0.60
CA GLU A 701 58.29 -11.55 0.49
C GLU A 701 56.86 -11.24 0.05
N ALA A 702 56.41 -11.89 -1.03
CA ALA A 702 55.07 -11.78 -1.58
C ALA A 702 53.99 -12.31 -0.63
N GLY A 703 52.93 -11.53 -0.42
CA GLY A 703 51.76 -11.86 0.40
C GLY A 703 52.00 -11.90 1.92
N SER A 704 53.16 -11.43 2.39
CA SER A 704 53.53 -11.42 3.81
C SER A 704 54.04 -10.06 4.28
N THR A 705 54.79 -9.36 3.43
CA THR A 705 55.34 -8.04 3.75
C THR A 705 54.26 -6.98 3.60
N ARG A 706 53.92 -6.26 4.68
CA ARG A 706 52.96 -5.15 4.62
C ARG A 706 53.58 -3.94 3.90
N ASN A 707 52.78 -3.24 3.11
CA ASN A 707 53.16 -2.03 2.37
C ASN A 707 53.85 -1.00 3.29
N ALA A 708 53.22 -0.68 4.42
CA ALA A 708 53.78 0.24 5.42
C ALA A 708 55.17 -0.17 5.93
N VAL A 709 55.41 -1.47 6.11
CA VAL A 709 56.70 -2.01 6.60
C VAL A 709 57.77 -1.90 5.51
N ALA A 710 57.44 -2.22 4.26
CA ALA A 710 58.34 -2.08 3.14
C ALA A 710 58.71 -0.60 2.88
N LYS A 711 57.74 0.32 2.94
CA LYS A 711 57.97 1.77 2.86
C LYS A 711 58.87 2.27 3.99
N ALA A 712 58.66 1.81 5.22
CA ALA A 712 59.49 2.20 6.36
C ALA A 712 60.94 1.70 6.20
N ALA A 713 61.14 0.45 5.75
CA ALA A 713 62.45 -0.08 5.44
C ALA A 713 63.15 0.75 4.34
N LEU A 714 62.43 1.04 3.27
CA LEU A 714 62.94 1.86 2.17
C LEU A 714 63.32 3.27 2.63
N LYS A 715 62.47 3.91 3.45
CA LYS A 715 62.76 5.22 4.05
C LYS A 715 64.04 5.19 4.89
N ARG A 716 64.26 4.15 5.69
CA ARG A 716 65.48 3.99 6.50
C ARG A 716 66.73 3.86 5.63
N LEU A 717 66.66 3.10 4.54
CA LEU A 717 67.77 2.98 3.57
C LEU A 717 68.07 4.34 2.90
N HIS A 718 67.04 5.07 2.48
CA HIS A 718 67.20 6.41 1.90
C HIS A 718 67.80 7.43 2.88
N VAL A 719 67.37 7.42 4.15
CA VAL A 719 67.94 8.29 5.20
C VAL A 719 69.43 8.01 5.40
N ALA A 720 69.84 6.74 5.32
CA ALA A 720 71.24 6.35 5.35
C ALA A 720 71.98 6.59 4.01
N ARG A 721 71.35 7.28 3.05
CA ARG A 721 71.91 7.59 1.72
C ARG A 721 72.33 6.34 0.93
N ALA A 722 71.67 5.21 1.17
CA ALA A 722 71.91 3.99 0.42
C ALA A 722 71.44 4.13 -1.04
N ARG A 723 72.19 3.57 -1.97
CA ARG A 723 71.78 3.46 -3.38
C ARG A 723 70.95 2.21 -3.59
N VAL A 724 69.64 2.30 -3.43
CA VAL A 724 68.71 1.18 -3.69
C VAL A 724 68.55 1.01 -5.21
N LEU A 725 68.97 -0.14 -5.73
CA LEU A 725 68.93 -0.45 -7.17
C LEU A 725 67.55 -0.90 -7.63
N GLY A 726 66.79 -1.53 -6.74
CA GLY A 726 65.47 -2.08 -7.02
C GLY A 726 65.08 -3.11 -5.98
N ALA A 727 63.93 -3.74 -6.21
CA ALA A 727 63.36 -4.75 -5.34
C ALA A 727 63.33 -6.13 -6.01
N LEU A 728 63.42 -7.18 -5.21
CA LEU A 728 63.24 -8.56 -5.63
C LEU A 728 62.06 -9.16 -4.88
N LEU A 729 61.03 -9.59 -5.60
CA LEU A 729 59.84 -10.17 -5.01
C LEU A 729 60.06 -11.68 -4.80
N SER A 730 60.20 -12.12 -3.56
CA SER A 730 60.49 -13.51 -3.21
C SER A 730 59.25 -14.31 -2.84
N LYS A 731 59.34 -15.64 -2.99
CA LYS A 731 58.28 -16.61 -2.66
C LYS A 731 56.94 -16.30 -3.32
N PHE A 732 56.98 -15.80 -4.55
CA PHE A 732 55.79 -15.47 -5.32
C PHE A 732 55.06 -16.74 -5.76
N ASP A 733 53.75 -16.81 -5.51
CA ASP A 733 52.92 -17.98 -5.87
C ASP A 733 52.13 -17.68 -7.15
N ALA A 734 52.73 -18.02 -8.29
CA ALA A 734 52.14 -17.80 -9.61
C ALA A 734 50.79 -18.53 -9.79
N ARG A 735 50.51 -19.62 -9.06
CA ARG A 735 49.21 -20.31 -9.13
C ARG A 735 48.11 -19.58 -8.38
N LYS A 736 48.46 -18.82 -7.35
CA LYS A 736 47.52 -17.92 -6.64
C LYS A 736 47.32 -16.60 -7.37
N ALA A 737 48.33 -16.15 -8.12
CA ALA A 737 48.26 -14.97 -8.97
C ALA A 737 47.59 -15.25 -10.34
N GLY A 738 47.74 -16.46 -10.88
CA GLY A 738 47.36 -16.86 -12.24
C GLY A 738 45.87 -17.16 -12.49
N HIS A 739 44.97 -16.64 -11.67
CA HIS A 739 43.54 -16.53 -12.03
C HIS A 739 43.10 -15.06 -12.17
N ALA A 740 44.05 -14.11 -12.11
CA ALA A 740 43.76 -12.70 -11.86
C ALA A 740 44.41 -11.68 -12.80
N TYR A 741 45.24 -12.08 -13.79
CA TYR A 741 45.93 -11.09 -14.65
C TYR A 741 46.10 -11.62 -16.07
N GLY A 742 45.10 -11.34 -16.90
CA GLY A 742 45.16 -11.52 -18.34
C GLY A 742 45.15 -10.17 -19.04
N TYR A 743 46.10 -9.28 -18.75
CA TYR A 743 46.46 -8.16 -19.62
C TYR A 743 47.81 -7.60 -19.17
N GLY A 744 48.81 -7.69 -20.05
CA GLY A 744 50.00 -6.83 -20.00
C GLY A 744 51.19 -7.30 -19.17
N TYR A 745 51.66 -8.54 -19.33
CA TYR A 745 53.08 -8.93 -19.43
C TYR A 745 53.14 -10.47 -19.45
N GLY A 746 53.58 -11.04 -20.57
CA GLY A 746 54.10 -12.41 -20.68
C GLY A 746 53.29 -13.53 -20.02
N ASP A 747 52.43 -14.15 -20.83
CA ASP A 747 51.77 -15.43 -20.62
C ASP A 747 52.50 -16.36 -19.62
N ALA A 748 51.82 -16.75 -18.54
CA ALA A 748 52.33 -17.66 -17.52
C ALA A 748 52.67 -19.06 -18.08
N SER A 749 52.34 -19.30 -19.34
CA SER A 749 52.77 -20.45 -20.14
C SER A 749 54.26 -20.40 -20.52
N TYR A 750 54.93 -19.24 -20.52
CA TYR A 750 56.32 -19.11 -20.97
C TYR A 750 57.35 -19.65 -19.95
N TYR A 751 57.00 -19.70 -18.67
CA TYR A 751 57.85 -20.28 -17.61
C TYR A 751 57.69 -21.80 -17.45
N ALA A 752 56.84 -22.43 -18.27
CA ALA A 752 56.53 -23.87 -18.18
C ALA A 752 57.14 -24.71 -19.32
N TYR A 753 58.17 -24.21 -20.03
CA TYR A 753 58.90 -25.05 -20.99
C TYR A 753 59.90 -25.95 -20.27
N GLY A 754 59.47 -27.18 -19.93
CA GLY A 754 60.38 -28.24 -19.49
C GLY A 754 59.86 -29.22 -18.43
N ALA A 755 58.67 -29.02 -17.87
CA ALA A 755 58.11 -29.90 -16.84
C ALA A 755 56.91 -30.72 -17.35
N GLU A 756 57.12 -31.55 -18.38
CA GLU A 756 56.24 -32.68 -18.64
C GLU A 756 56.93 -33.96 -18.15
N GLU A 757 56.53 -34.46 -16.98
CA GLU A 757 56.71 -35.88 -16.65
C GLU A 757 55.54 -36.68 -17.25
N PRO A 758 55.79 -37.84 -17.87
CA PRO A 758 54.74 -38.65 -18.47
C PRO A 758 53.85 -39.25 -17.37
N ARG A 759 52.56 -38.88 -17.38
CA ARG A 759 51.54 -39.52 -16.53
C ARG A 759 51.37 -40.98 -16.96
N VAL A 760 51.95 -41.90 -16.20
CA VAL A 760 51.61 -43.33 -16.29
C VAL A 760 50.19 -43.51 -15.76
N ALA A 761 49.27 -43.87 -16.65
CA ALA A 761 47.90 -44.22 -16.31
C ALA A 761 47.87 -45.45 -15.38
N ARG A 762 47.39 -45.27 -14.14
CA ARG A 762 46.98 -46.40 -13.30
C ARG A 762 45.64 -46.93 -13.81
N LEU A 763 45.70 -48.00 -14.58
CA LEU A 763 44.60 -48.92 -14.82
C LEU A 763 44.49 -49.90 -13.63
N GLY A 764 43.26 -50.07 -13.12
CA GLY A 764 42.86 -51.16 -12.23
C GLY A 764 42.27 -50.68 -10.90
N ARG A 765 41.17 -51.22 -10.38
CA ARG A 765 40.37 -52.40 -10.73
C ARG A 765 38.93 -52.20 -10.21
N ARG A 766 38.00 -52.97 -10.78
CA ARG A 766 36.63 -53.20 -10.34
C ARG A 766 36.48 -53.41 -8.83
#